data_AF-A0A9D2II77-F1
#
_entry.id   AF-A0A9D2II77-F1
#
_cell.length_a   1.000
_cell.length_b   1.000
_cell.length_c   1.000
_cell.angle_alpha   90.00
_cell.angle_beta   90.00
_cell.angle_gamma   90.00
#
_symmetry.space_group_name_H-M   'P 1'
#
loop_
_entity.id
_entity.type
_entity.pdbx_description
1 polymer ?
#
loop_
_entity_poly.entity_id
_entity_poly.type
_entity_poly.pdbx_seq_one_letter_code
_entity_poly.pdbx_strand_id
1 'polypeptide(L)'
;MKRSWFIAALLAVCIAAFTLAAVGCGGSAEPLALGETEVTLDRYEERVVEVTQGDASAVTWTSADEAVVTVEAGNLIAQGVGQTTVTASDGNTEATVNVTVRDSGVRPVIAAEDAYTGYIGIAAELSPGIRYNGQSVQTDAQFTVTVEDPSVAEVSGTAVTGKAVGNTVLHFSVEYKGLTLTDTAQLTVREASFVDLGQDEVEIYAAESDMAPTSYEIAASVTYNGVAVASPSFIYEVVSGTEYVSLQGNVVSAVAEGIAEVEVAYAGDPDISAVLTVNVLPNYDPEHFVYNGIYDVTLEEYDGEVGGRTGVTVYNSGTIANEGTASSQAWEHHLDVSFANGQNAVEIYQRGYKYLAYDLYYTGTARIYIGMGTTAEWAPVNEYVHREWFRIINDGKITNRFVQNEWITVVYDLDALIQNDFNAYTSFFFCVENSDQTAYFDNVRYYLDDNFLPEEQPLTYTQENGYLQAEEREFVLVAQADESLYAPYAEEVDGRTGVYRYQGAGSFWDSRLGVLSSMASSVLSGINTLNSRGEYLTFDIYADTLTELYISLNGADTEMHITPGANIVGVAAFEGINIIEGDKQSPVLKTGVWQTVSIAYGDLIDPSAWSTQMLIAVGSTNDVVYIDNVRFYEDDSFIPEEYLEVESDPFEALVSYDESSVTLAAVEGGFGGITENVYSYTNASNWYGGRLQFYNHTEYAGKYVTFKLYLQEGSTFVINWDYAYYGRENRAYPDFVKVYDAELQQVNTRSGGFSLPQNEWLTFVLDFSEQTINSDGGFYISSNVESDSMTDYITLPLVSDTDPTPAGVTELLDVTVMESKATLSSVKEGEFAGSILYTSTGSYYDGAIQFTDAESNTGSYVAAGYQFIVFDIYLSDVDSLHVCNWITAGGNENHLEGDFTSSSSASPAIALIYDADGEAANISRGAWYHVVIPTPYTATPDWFYIYVGIVGTEDSPAEAYIRNVEFRMSDPYVKDTSNIATLLTYDDGGALLESVGTYAGQDGVYRYTNLSNWYSGRLRFVNPTQHLGKYVSFKFRLEQAGSLAMQIQYDMYGGRGSAVFPDFVKFYVDGEETDVSGDFTQNVWYTVVIDLTGGNTGIDAGSGDDGLYFTTNVESQSVDYIADLVISDTDPMAAQ
;
A
#
# COMPACT_ATOMS: atom_id res chain seq x y z
N MET A 1 40.36 -1.12 64.21
CA MET A 1 40.16 -2.33 63.37
C MET A 1 40.69 -1.99 61.97
N LYS A 2 41.39 -2.82 61.20
CA LYS A 2 41.96 -4.18 61.39
C LYS A 2 43.30 -4.29 60.58
N ARG A 3 44.09 -5.31 60.93
CA ARG A 3 45.19 -6.02 60.22
C ARG A 3 45.19 -5.93 58.67
N SER A 4 46.29 -5.87 57.89
CA SER A 4 47.71 -6.34 57.95
C SER A 4 48.02 -7.72 57.32
N TRP A 5 49.22 -7.84 56.70
CA TRP A 5 49.90 -9.01 56.04
C TRP A 5 49.78 -9.03 54.50
N PHE A 6 50.75 -9.51 53.70
CA PHE A 6 51.87 -10.47 53.89
C PHE A 6 53.22 -9.91 53.35
N ILE A 7 54.47 -10.36 53.63
CA ILE A 7 55.12 -11.55 54.26
C ILE A 7 55.30 -12.78 53.31
N ALA A 8 56.48 -13.21 52.83
CA ALA A 8 57.92 -12.85 53.02
C ALA A 8 58.68 -13.20 51.69
N ALA A 9 60.00 -13.41 51.50
CA ALA A 9 61.21 -13.63 52.32
C ALA A 9 62.48 -13.11 51.53
N LEU A 10 63.75 -13.57 51.56
CA LEU A 10 64.45 -14.74 52.15
C LEU A 10 65.99 -14.51 52.28
N LEU A 11 66.53 -14.77 53.49
CA LEU A 11 67.81 -15.41 53.93
C LEU A 11 69.05 -15.58 52.98
N ALA A 12 70.32 -15.69 53.44
CA ALA A 12 70.88 -15.81 54.81
C ALA A 12 72.43 -15.59 54.95
N VAL A 13 72.83 -14.95 56.07
CA VAL A 13 73.81 -15.35 57.12
C VAL A 13 75.23 -15.89 56.78
N CYS A 14 76.26 -15.21 57.32
CA CYS A 14 77.31 -15.68 58.29
C CYS A 14 78.41 -14.58 58.45
N ILE A 15 79.17 -14.31 59.53
CA ILE A 15 79.33 -14.65 60.97
C ILE A 15 80.85 -14.76 61.30
N ALA A 16 81.26 -14.36 62.52
CA ALA A 16 82.62 -14.33 63.12
C ALA A 16 83.54 -13.17 62.62
N ALA A 17 84.16 -12.29 63.43
CA ALA A 17 84.57 -12.20 64.86
C ALA A 17 86.00 -12.67 65.19
N PHE A 18 86.87 -11.74 65.61
CA PHE A 18 87.89 -11.93 66.66
C PHE A 18 88.44 -10.58 67.18
N THR A 19 89.01 -10.57 68.38
CA THR A 19 89.61 -9.40 69.05
C THR A 19 91.14 -9.52 69.17
N LEU A 20 91.90 -8.45 68.94
CA LEU A 20 92.92 -7.91 69.86
C LEU A 20 93.55 -6.61 69.30
N ALA A 21 94.23 -5.84 70.15
CA ALA A 21 95.00 -4.66 69.76
C ALA A 21 96.50 -4.85 70.06
N ALA A 22 97.39 -4.44 69.14
CA ALA A 22 98.72 -3.90 69.43
C ALA A 22 99.45 -3.39 68.16
N VAL A 23 99.66 -2.07 68.09
CA VAL A 23 100.84 -1.33 67.55
C VAL A 23 101.70 -2.00 66.44
N GLY A 24 101.77 -1.40 65.24
CA GLY A 24 102.78 -1.79 64.23
C GLY A 24 102.87 -0.95 62.95
N CYS A 25 103.68 0.12 62.97
CA CYS A 25 104.11 0.93 61.82
C CYS A 25 103.03 1.76 61.09
N GLY A 26 103.47 2.81 60.38
CA GLY A 26 102.58 3.81 59.76
C GLY A 26 102.28 3.55 58.28
N GLY A 27 101.06 3.90 57.85
CA GLY A 27 100.68 4.12 56.46
C GLY A 27 100.57 5.62 56.16
N SER A 28 100.71 6.00 54.89
CA SER A 28 100.48 7.37 54.42
C SER A 28 99.00 7.74 54.50
N ALA A 29 98.70 9.02 54.73
CA ALA A 29 97.43 9.56 54.29
C ALA A 29 97.31 9.40 52.77
N GLU A 30 96.12 9.04 52.27
CA GLU A 30 95.85 9.09 50.84
C GLU A 30 95.71 10.55 50.42
N PRO A 31 96.23 10.95 49.25
CA PRO A 31 96.20 12.36 48.83
C PRO A 31 94.77 12.81 48.53
N LEU A 32 94.50 14.09 48.76
CA LEU A 32 93.27 14.75 48.34
C LEU A 32 93.01 14.53 46.84
N ALA A 33 91.79 14.12 46.48
CA ALA A 33 91.36 13.95 45.10
C ALA A 33 89.99 14.56 44.85
N LEU A 34 89.80 15.09 43.65
CA LEU A 34 88.54 15.63 43.14
C LEU A 34 87.93 14.66 42.12
N GLY A 35 86.60 14.69 41.97
CA GLY A 35 85.89 13.91 40.95
C GLY A 35 86.16 14.37 39.51
N GLU A 36 86.49 15.65 39.33
CA GLU A 36 86.74 16.28 38.03
C GLU A 36 88.06 17.08 38.08
N THR A 37 88.94 16.89 37.09
CA THR A 37 90.22 17.62 36.96
C THR A 37 90.17 18.71 35.89
N GLU A 38 89.18 18.67 35.00
CA GLU A 38 88.87 19.73 34.03
C GLU A 38 87.34 19.93 33.98
N VAL A 39 86.92 21.19 34.03
CA VAL A 39 85.50 21.59 33.95
C VAL A 39 85.35 22.63 32.86
N THR A 40 84.28 22.55 32.07
CA THR A 40 83.83 23.64 31.19
C THR A 40 82.47 24.12 31.68
N LEU A 41 82.36 25.41 31.92
CA LEU A 41 81.13 26.11 32.26
C LEU A 41 80.76 27.07 31.13
N ASP A 42 79.47 27.31 30.91
CA ASP A 42 79.05 28.53 30.23
C ASP A 42 78.94 29.70 31.22
N ARG A 43 78.95 30.93 30.70
CA ARG A 43 78.87 32.14 31.52
C ARG A 43 77.59 32.11 32.36
N TYR A 44 77.71 32.43 33.64
CA TYR A 44 76.64 32.35 34.67
C TYR A 44 76.27 30.95 35.18
N GLU A 45 76.76 29.84 34.58
CA GLU A 45 76.60 28.46 35.09
C GLU A 45 77.30 28.27 36.44
N GLU A 46 76.82 27.31 37.23
CA GLU A 46 77.44 26.85 38.48
C GLU A 46 77.60 25.32 38.50
N ARG A 47 78.65 24.81 39.16
CA ARG A 47 78.95 23.38 39.25
C ARG A 47 79.66 23.03 40.54
N VAL A 48 79.05 22.15 41.34
CA VAL A 48 79.74 21.48 42.44
C VAL A 48 80.74 20.45 41.90
N VAL A 49 82.01 20.58 42.31
CA VAL A 49 83.05 19.56 42.10
C VAL A 49 83.25 18.79 43.40
N GLU A 50 82.92 17.49 43.39
CA GLU A 50 83.01 16.65 44.59
C GLU A 50 84.46 16.30 44.95
N VAL A 51 84.73 16.20 46.26
CA VAL A 51 85.96 15.63 46.82
C VAL A 51 85.77 14.13 46.93
N THR A 52 86.49 13.35 46.14
CA THR A 52 86.34 11.88 46.05
C THR A 52 87.29 11.10 46.97
N GLN A 53 88.35 11.75 47.45
CA GLN A 53 89.28 11.19 48.43
C GLN A 53 89.77 12.31 49.35
N GLY A 54 89.60 12.16 50.66
CA GLY A 54 89.84 13.22 51.67
C GLY A 54 88.59 13.54 52.51
N ASP A 55 88.72 14.46 53.47
CA ASP A 55 87.57 14.99 54.24
C ASP A 55 87.08 16.29 53.61
N ALA A 56 86.00 16.21 52.83
CA ALA A 56 85.40 17.35 52.14
C ALA A 56 85.05 18.53 53.06
N SER A 57 84.78 18.28 54.36
CA SER A 57 84.44 19.33 55.33
C SER A 57 85.66 20.09 55.87
N ALA A 58 86.87 19.58 55.63
CA ALA A 58 88.15 20.20 55.98
C ALA A 58 88.85 20.87 54.79
N VAL A 59 88.31 20.78 53.57
CA VAL A 59 88.92 21.33 52.36
C VAL A 59 88.66 22.83 52.23
N THR A 60 89.75 23.58 52.11
CA THR A 60 89.73 24.97 51.67
C THR A 60 89.84 25.05 50.15
N TRP A 61 89.10 25.98 49.54
CA TRP A 61 89.05 26.16 48.08
C TRP A 61 89.50 27.58 47.72
N THR A 62 90.30 27.71 46.65
CA THR A 62 90.80 29.00 46.14
C THR A 62 90.88 29.00 44.62
N SER A 63 90.42 30.07 43.96
CA SER A 63 90.61 30.28 42.52
C SER A 63 91.90 31.04 42.23
N ALA A 64 92.61 30.69 41.15
CA ALA A 64 93.75 31.47 40.66
C ALA A 64 93.32 32.76 39.92
N ASP A 65 92.04 32.87 39.53
CA ASP A 65 91.46 34.08 38.95
C ASP A 65 89.95 34.14 39.24
N GLU A 66 89.58 34.90 40.27
CA GLU A 66 88.20 35.12 40.72
C GLU A 66 87.39 35.99 39.74
N ALA A 67 88.02 36.67 38.78
CA ALA A 67 87.31 37.36 37.70
C ALA A 67 86.84 36.39 36.59
N VAL A 68 87.33 35.15 36.60
CA VAL A 68 86.90 34.06 35.70
C VAL A 68 85.93 33.14 36.45
N VAL A 69 86.34 32.59 37.59
CA VAL A 69 85.52 31.69 38.45
C VAL A 69 85.78 31.97 39.93
N THR A 70 84.72 32.17 40.71
CA THR A 70 84.78 32.07 42.18
C THR A 70 84.41 30.66 42.64
N VAL A 71 84.81 30.26 43.85
CA VAL A 71 84.50 28.94 44.40
C VAL A 71 84.07 29.01 45.86
N GLU A 72 82.94 28.40 46.18
CA GLU A 72 82.40 28.33 47.55
C GLU A 72 82.10 26.88 47.93
N ALA A 73 82.87 26.34 48.90
CA ALA A 73 82.76 24.96 49.39
C ALA A 73 82.78 23.86 48.30
N GLY A 74 83.38 24.14 47.14
CA GLY A 74 83.43 23.24 45.98
C GLY A 74 82.42 23.55 44.87
N ASN A 75 81.45 24.46 45.10
CA ASN A 75 80.64 25.03 44.02
C ASN A 75 81.46 26.06 43.22
N LEU A 76 81.77 25.75 41.97
CA LEU A 76 82.38 26.65 41.00
C LEU A 76 81.30 27.57 40.42
N ILE A 77 81.53 28.88 40.44
CA ILE A 77 80.57 29.89 39.96
C ILE A 77 81.23 30.70 38.84
N ALA A 78 80.70 30.61 37.62
CA ALA A 78 81.25 31.29 36.44
C ALA A 78 80.96 32.80 36.46
N GLN A 79 82.01 33.62 36.56
CA GLN A 79 81.93 35.09 36.60
C GLN A 79 82.27 35.73 35.24
N GLY A 80 83.29 35.22 34.55
CA GLY A 80 83.83 35.83 33.33
C GLY A 80 84.49 34.83 32.39
N VAL A 81 84.49 35.14 31.09
CA VAL A 81 85.04 34.27 30.04
C VAL A 81 86.56 34.17 30.15
N GLY A 82 87.08 32.95 30.26
CA GLY A 82 88.51 32.72 30.44
C GLY A 82 88.85 31.28 30.80
N GLN A 83 90.11 31.06 31.21
CA GLN A 83 90.56 29.80 31.79
C GLN A 83 91.32 30.11 33.08
N THR A 84 91.00 29.37 34.13
CA THR A 84 91.67 29.47 35.44
C THR A 84 91.82 28.11 36.08
N THR A 85 92.64 28.00 37.13
CA THR A 85 92.78 26.79 37.92
C THR A 85 92.24 27.04 39.32
N VAL A 86 91.34 26.18 39.77
CA VAL A 86 90.83 26.19 41.14
C VAL A 86 91.53 25.10 41.93
N THR A 87 92.03 25.45 43.10
CA THR A 87 92.78 24.55 44.00
C THR A 87 91.94 24.23 45.21
N ALA A 88 91.85 22.94 45.54
CA ALA A 88 91.37 22.39 46.80
C ALA A 88 92.57 22.00 47.66
N SER A 89 92.56 22.30 48.96
CA SER A 89 93.62 21.97 49.90
C SER A 89 93.08 21.57 51.27
N ASP A 90 93.54 20.44 51.80
CA ASP A 90 93.30 19.97 53.18
C ASP A 90 94.41 20.43 54.17
N GLY A 91 95.31 21.31 53.71
CA GLY A 91 96.48 21.78 54.45
C GLY A 91 97.68 20.81 54.46
N ASN A 92 97.55 19.61 53.89
CA ASN A 92 98.63 18.61 53.78
C ASN A 92 98.90 18.21 52.32
N THR A 93 97.86 18.18 51.50
CA THR A 93 97.88 17.86 50.07
C THR A 93 96.93 18.78 49.29
N GLU A 94 97.23 18.96 48.01
CA GLU A 94 96.49 19.86 47.11
C GLU A 94 96.01 19.08 45.88
N ALA A 95 94.81 19.41 45.42
CA ALA A 95 94.22 18.91 44.17
C ALA A 95 93.68 20.09 43.35
N THR A 96 93.81 20.03 42.03
CA THR A 96 93.50 21.16 41.14
C THR A 96 92.52 20.77 40.04
N VAL A 97 91.53 21.61 39.80
CA VAL A 97 90.60 21.52 38.67
C VAL A 97 90.81 22.72 37.73
N ASN A 98 91.06 22.46 36.45
CA ASN A 98 91.17 23.51 35.44
C ASN A 98 89.77 23.87 34.93
N VAL A 99 89.35 25.12 35.09
CA VAL A 99 88.00 25.58 34.72
C VAL A 99 88.07 26.50 33.52
N THR A 100 87.33 26.14 32.46
CA THR A 100 87.17 26.95 31.25
C THR A 100 85.76 27.54 31.22
N VAL A 101 85.64 28.86 31.32
CA VAL A 101 84.36 29.56 31.16
C VAL A 101 84.22 30.07 29.73
N ARG A 102 83.12 29.71 29.07
CA ARG A 102 82.74 30.19 27.73
C ARG A 102 81.61 31.21 27.83
N ASP A 103 81.17 31.76 26.70
CA ASP A 103 79.93 32.54 26.60
C ASP A 103 79.22 32.10 25.32
N SER A 104 78.17 31.31 25.46
CA SER A 104 77.35 30.78 24.35
C SER A 104 76.46 31.83 23.68
N GLY A 105 76.32 33.00 24.31
CA GLY A 105 75.31 34.00 23.99
C GLY A 105 74.02 33.87 24.80
N VAL A 106 73.76 32.74 25.47
CA VAL A 106 72.59 32.56 26.35
C VAL A 106 72.68 33.51 27.55
N ARG A 107 71.55 34.07 27.97
CA ARG A 107 71.47 35.01 29.11
C ARG A 107 70.47 34.48 30.15
N PRO A 108 70.68 34.78 31.44
CA PRO A 108 69.64 34.59 32.44
C PRO A 108 68.47 35.53 32.16
N VAL A 109 67.27 35.11 32.54
CA VAL A 109 66.02 35.87 32.46
C VAL A 109 65.35 35.87 33.82
N ILE A 110 64.47 36.83 34.06
CA ILE A 110 63.58 36.78 35.23
C ILE A 110 62.63 35.59 35.06
N ALA A 111 62.18 35.02 36.18
CA ALA A 111 61.17 33.98 36.23
C ALA A 111 59.99 34.50 37.06
N ALA A 112 59.18 35.33 36.42
CA ALA A 112 57.86 35.74 36.87
C ALA A 112 56.79 34.88 36.16
N GLU A 113 55.55 34.91 36.66
CA GLU A 113 54.38 34.54 35.84
C GLU A 113 54.07 35.66 34.84
N ASP A 114 53.59 35.32 33.64
CA ASP A 114 53.25 36.30 32.59
C ASP A 114 52.07 37.22 32.98
N ALA A 115 51.23 36.79 33.93
CA ALA A 115 50.11 37.55 34.46
C ALA A 115 49.83 37.22 35.93
N TYR A 116 49.31 38.21 36.67
CA TYR A 116 48.90 38.11 38.07
C TYR A 116 47.47 38.65 38.24
N THR A 117 46.74 38.12 39.23
CA THR A 117 45.50 38.74 39.73
C THR A 117 45.77 39.36 41.09
N GLY A 118 45.39 40.62 41.28
CA GLY A 118 45.40 41.33 42.54
C GLY A 118 43.99 41.68 43.02
N TYR A 119 43.86 41.97 44.31
CA TYR A 119 42.59 42.35 44.93
C TYR A 119 42.71 43.70 45.64
N ILE A 120 41.65 44.50 45.64
CA ILE A 120 41.66 45.85 46.24
C ILE A 120 41.94 45.78 47.75
N GLY A 121 42.96 46.50 48.20
CA GLY A 121 43.37 46.55 49.61
C GLY A 121 44.02 45.27 50.16
N ILE A 122 44.12 44.20 49.39
CA ILE A 122 44.80 42.95 49.78
C ILE A 122 46.21 42.94 49.20
N ALA A 123 47.22 42.81 50.06
CA ALA A 123 48.62 42.69 49.64
C ALA A 123 48.97 41.22 49.32
N ALA A 124 49.50 40.97 48.12
CA ALA A 124 50.00 39.68 47.67
C ALA A 124 51.51 39.77 47.38
N GLU A 125 52.31 38.84 47.90
CA GLU A 125 53.75 38.79 47.66
C GLU A 125 54.07 38.11 46.32
N LEU A 126 54.71 38.85 45.42
CA LEU A 126 55.25 38.31 44.18
C LEU A 126 56.55 37.54 44.49
N SER A 127 56.74 36.37 43.87
CA SER A 127 57.94 35.54 44.07
C SER A 127 58.77 35.38 42.78
N PRO A 128 59.27 36.49 42.17
CA PRO A 128 60.08 36.41 40.96
C PRO A 128 61.41 35.69 41.25
N GLY A 129 61.79 34.77 40.36
CA GLY A 129 63.08 34.08 40.39
C GLY A 129 63.98 34.47 39.22
N ILE A 130 65.04 33.69 39.01
CA ILE A 130 65.89 33.76 37.80
C ILE A 130 65.91 32.38 37.15
N ARG A 131 65.75 32.34 35.82
CA ARG A 131 65.99 31.15 35.00
C ARG A 131 67.22 31.35 34.11
N TYR A 132 68.05 30.33 33.98
CA TYR A 132 69.19 30.30 33.06
C TYR A 132 69.22 28.94 32.35
N ASN A 133 69.39 28.96 31.02
CA ASN A 133 69.34 27.77 30.17
C ASN A 133 68.14 26.83 30.45
N GLY A 134 66.97 27.41 30.74
CA GLY A 134 65.73 26.69 31.06
C GLY A 134 65.58 26.19 32.51
N GLN A 135 66.61 26.32 33.37
CA GLN A 135 66.56 25.88 34.77
C GLN A 135 66.46 27.06 35.75
N SER A 136 65.71 26.90 36.84
CA SER A 136 65.61 27.89 37.92
C SER A 136 66.90 27.93 38.73
N VAL A 137 67.41 29.14 38.99
CA VAL A 137 68.66 29.37 39.73
C VAL A 137 68.34 29.89 41.14
N GLN A 138 69.06 29.41 42.15
CA GLN A 138 68.99 29.97 43.51
C GLN A 138 69.78 31.29 43.56
N THR A 139 69.19 32.33 44.14
CA THR A 139 69.82 33.66 44.23
C THR A 139 69.29 34.43 45.43
N ASP A 140 70.13 35.31 45.99
CA ASP A 140 69.78 36.31 47.00
C ASP A 140 69.54 37.71 46.39
N ALA A 141 69.62 37.83 45.06
CA ALA A 141 69.46 39.09 44.34
C ALA A 141 68.10 39.73 44.62
N GLN A 142 68.11 41.03 44.93
CA GLN A 142 66.93 41.77 45.35
C GLN A 142 66.20 42.35 44.14
N PHE A 143 64.98 41.87 43.88
CA PHE A 143 64.13 42.36 42.80
C PHE A 143 63.53 43.73 43.14
N THR A 144 63.52 44.61 42.16
CA THR A 144 62.71 45.84 42.15
C THR A 144 61.49 45.59 41.28
N VAL A 145 60.30 45.83 41.81
CA VAL A 145 59.04 45.75 41.05
C VAL A 145 58.33 47.09 41.12
N THR A 146 57.84 47.56 39.97
CA THR A 146 57.07 48.81 39.85
C THR A 146 55.84 48.58 38.99
N VAL A 147 54.74 49.28 39.30
CA VAL A 147 53.51 49.27 38.48
C VAL A 147 53.47 50.46 37.52
N GLU A 148 52.97 50.23 36.30
CA GLU A 148 52.85 51.27 35.28
C GLU A 148 51.75 52.30 35.58
N ASP A 149 50.59 51.85 36.08
CA ASP A 149 49.52 52.71 36.56
C ASP A 149 49.35 52.62 38.10
N PRO A 150 49.87 53.60 38.87
CA PRO A 150 49.76 53.64 40.33
C PRO A 150 48.36 54.02 40.86
N SER A 151 47.37 54.22 39.98
CA SER A 151 45.95 54.36 40.34
C SER A 151 45.21 53.02 40.36
N VAL A 152 45.65 52.03 39.57
CA VAL A 152 45.09 50.66 39.55
C VAL A 152 45.64 49.82 40.71
N ALA A 153 46.94 49.94 41.02
CA ALA A 153 47.58 49.21 42.12
C ALA A 153 48.73 50.00 42.76
N GLU A 154 49.36 49.44 43.79
CA GLU A 154 50.70 49.84 44.25
C GLU A 154 51.58 48.65 44.60
N VAL A 155 52.90 48.89 44.64
CA VAL A 155 53.92 47.88 44.91
C VAL A 155 54.85 48.38 46.02
N SER A 156 55.14 47.52 46.99
CA SER A 156 56.02 47.78 48.12
C SER A 156 57.03 46.65 48.27
N GLY A 157 58.22 46.82 47.68
CA GLY A 157 59.18 45.72 47.51
C GLY A 157 58.67 44.72 46.47
N THR A 158 58.34 43.51 46.90
CA THR A 158 57.68 42.47 46.10
C THR A 158 56.17 42.37 46.32
N ALA A 159 55.62 43.02 47.36
CA ALA A 159 54.20 42.99 47.65
C ALA A 159 53.42 43.92 46.72
N VAL A 160 52.42 43.41 46.01
CA VAL A 160 51.47 44.19 45.19
C VAL A 160 50.11 44.27 45.88
N THR A 161 49.46 45.44 45.84
CA THR A 161 48.13 45.69 46.44
C THR A 161 47.24 46.42 45.44
N GLY A 162 46.02 45.93 45.21
CA GLY A 162 45.05 46.59 44.33
C GLY A 162 44.49 47.88 44.92
N LYS A 163 44.09 48.82 44.06
CA LYS A 163 43.47 50.11 44.44
C LYS A 163 42.13 50.37 43.76
N ALA A 164 42.01 49.99 42.50
CA ALA A 164 40.80 50.13 41.70
C ALA A 164 40.72 48.98 40.69
N VAL A 165 39.51 48.57 40.34
CA VAL A 165 39.29 47.52 39.33
C VAL A 165 39.84 47.98 37.99
N GLY A 166 40.64 47.13 37.34
CA GLY A 166 41.28 47.47 36.07
C GLY A 166 42.49 46.60 35.72
N ASN A 167 43.16 46.92 34.63
CA ASN A 167 44.37 46.23 34.17
C ASN A 167 45.55 47.20 34.15
N THR A 168 46.74 46.71 34.50
CA THR A 168 48.01 47.46 34.47
C THR A 168 49.19 46.51 34.28
N VAL A 169 50.41 47.03 34.14
CA VAL A 169 51.63 46.25 33.92
C VAL A 169 52.55 46.32 35.13
N LEU A 170 53.04 45.17 35.58
CA LEU A 170 54.13 45.04 36.54
C LEU A 170 55.46 44.95 35.78
N HIS A 171 56.36 45.88 36.06
CA HIS A 171 57.72 45.92 35.53
C HIS A 171 58.69 45.41 36.60
N PHE A 172 59.36 44.30 36.30
CA PHE A 172 60.36 43.66 37.15
C PHE A 172 61.76 44.06 36.69
N SER A 173 62.68 44.28 37.64
CA SER A 173 64.10 44.48 37.34
C SER A 173 64.99 43.92 38.45
N VAL A 174 66.14 43.34 38.08
CA VAL A 174 67.12 42.81 39.02
C VAL A 174 68.53 42.93 38.45
N GLU A 175 69.50 43.27 39.31
CA GLU A 175 70.93 43.20 39.00
C GLU A 175 71.47 41.81 39.36
N TYR A 176 71.88 41.02 38.37
CA TYR A 176 72.34 39.65 38.56
C TYR A 176 73.61 39.35 37.76
N LYS A 177 74.68 38.94 38.46
CA LYS A 177 76.02 38.62 37.91
C LYS A 177 76.53 39.65 36.88
N GLY A 178 76.27 40.94 37.14
CA GLY A 178 76.69 42.06 36.29
C GLY A 178 75.79 42.36 35.08
N LEU A 179 74.57 41.84 35.05
CA LEU A 179 73.52 42.18 34.10
C LEU A 179 72.33 42.83 34.81
N THR A 180 71.88 43.98 34.31
CA THR A 180 70.50 44.45 34.53
C THR A 180 69.56 43.54 33.74
N LEU A 181 68.74 42.77 34.43
CA LEU A 181 67.62 42.03 33.84
C LEU A 181 66.34 42.84 34.03
N THR A 182 65.43 42.75 33.06
CA THR A 182 64.11 43.40 33.08
C THR A 182 63.07 42.49 32.45
N ASP A 183 61.86 42.49 32.98
CA ASP A 183 60.74 41.68 32.49
C ASP A 183 59.39 42.32 32.84
N THR A 184 58.29 41.91 32.22
CA THR A 184 56.96 42.53 32.39
C THR A 184 55.83 41.51 32.44
N ALA A 185 54.95 41.64 33.43
CA ALA A 185 53.74 40.83 33.56
C ALA A 185 52.47 41.70 33.57
N GLN A 186 51.35 41.16 33.12
CA GLN A 186 50.04 41.80 33.31
C GLN A 186 49.57 41.69 34.76
N LEU A 187 48.82 42.68 35.23
CA LEU A 187 48.12 42.66 36.51
C LEU A 187 46.67 43.08 36.31
N THR A 188 45.76 42.14 36.55
CA THR A 188 44.32 42.41 36.65
C THR A 188 43.95 42.60 38.11
N VAL A 189 43.38 43.76 38.45
CA VAL A 189 42.86 44.04 39.80
C VAL A 189 41.34 43.84 39.80
N ARG A 190 40.86 43.01 40.74
CA ARG A 190 39.43 42.77 41.02
C ARG A 190 39.05 43.29 42.41
N GLU A 191 37.74 43.37 42.68
CA GLU A 191 37.23 43.56 44.05
C GLU A 191 37.71 42.44 44.98
N ALA A 192 37.88 42.75 46.26
CA ALA A 192 38.38 41.78 47.23
C ALA A 192 37.33 40.75 47.68
N SER A 193 36.04 41.05 47.52
CA SER A 193 34.96 40.09 47.73
C SER A 193 33.94 40.23 46.61
N PHE A 194 33.57 39.10 45.99
CA PHE A 194 32.57 39.02 44.92
C PHE A 194 32.06 37.59 44.80
N VAL A 195 30.78 37.47 44.44
CA VAL A 195 30.22 36.23 43.88
C VAL A 195 30.59 36.16 42.41
N ASP A 196 30.94 34.98 41.91
CA ASP A 196 31.24 34.70 40.50
C ASP A 196 30.33 33.56 40.05
N LEU A 197 29.44 33.87 39.10
CA LEU A 197 28.38 32.98 38.61
C LEU A 197 28.80 32.19 37.37
N GLY A 198 29.99 32.45 36.82
CA GLY A 198 30.46 31.90 35.54
C GLY A 198 29.80 32.52 34.30
N GLN A 199 28.54 32.95 34.39
CA GLN A 199 27.77 33.64 33.35
C GLN A 199 26.90 34.74 34.01
N ASP A 200 26.77 35.90 33.34
CA ASP A 200 25.92 37.01 33.78
C ASP A 200 24.45 36.87 33.28
N GLU A 201 24.25 36.06 32.25
CA GLU A 201 22.98 35.89 31.52
C GLU A 201 22.85 34.43 31.04
N VAL A 202 21.63 33.87 31.10
CA VAL A 202 21.28 32.54 30.61
C VAL A 202 19.92 32.54 29.90
N GLU A 203 19.78 31.66 28.92
CA GLU A 203 18.54 31.44 28.17
C GLU A 203 17.93 30.09 28.54
N ILE A 204 16.63 30.09 28.85
CA ILE A 204 15.81 28.89 29.07
C ILE A 204 14.46 29.05 28.35
N TYR A 205 13.79 27.95 28.02
CA TYR A 205 12.54 27.95 27.27
C TYR A 205 11.33 27.65 28.17
N ALA A 206 10.25 28.41 28.03
CA ALA A 206 8.95 28.15 28.66
C ALA A 206 8.18 27.04 27.91
N ALA A 207 8.74 25.83 27.91
CA ALA A 207 8.22 24.66 27.20
C ALA A 207 8.35 23.37 28.04
N GLU A 208 7.64 22.31 27.66
CA GLU A 208 7.89 20.94 28.13
C GLU A 208 8.83 20.20 27.16
N SER A 209 10.15 20.32 27.36
CA SER A 209 11.17 19.71 26.49
C SER A 209 12.30 19.03 27.28
N ASP A 210 12.72 17.85 26.83
CA ASP A 210 13.94 17.16 27.25
C ASP A 210 15.21 17.66 26.51
N MET A 211 15.05 18.42 25.43
CA MET A 211 16.14 18.80 24.52
C MET A 211 16.51 20.29 24.62
N ALA A 212 15.51 21.17 24.74
CA ALA A 212 15.73 22.58 25.03
C ALA A 212 15.88 22.79 26.56
N PRO A 213 16.74 23.71 27.03
CA PRO A 213 16.92 23.94 28.45
C PRO A 213 15.68 24.63 29.05
N THR A 214 14.87 23.88 29.80
CA THR A 214 13.70 24.41 30.54
C THR A 214 14.07 24.94 31.94
N SER A 215 15.31 24.69 32.37
CA SER A 215 15.86 25.10 33.66
C SER A 215 17.39 25.18 33.64
N TYR A 216 17.95 25.89 34.63
CA TYR A 216 19.39 26.11 34.79
C TYR A 216 19.82 25.92 36.24
N GLU A 217 20.91 25.20 36.49
CA GLU A 217 21.53 25.06 37.81
C GLU A 217 22.62 26.14 38.00
N ILE A 218 22.38 27.08 38.91
CA ILE A 218 23.22 28.25 39.11
C ILE A 218 24.54 27.87 39.81
N ALA A 219 25.61 27.80 39.01
CA ALA A 219 26.95 27.37 39.39
C ALA A 219 27.78 28.46 40.12
N ALA A 220 27.23 29.00 41.22
CA ALA A 220 27.84 30.09 41.96
C ALA A 220 29.12 29.70 42.74
N SER A 221 30.11 30.59 42.72
CA SER A 221 31.31 30.57 43.56
C SER A 221 31.54 31.93 44.22
N VAL A 222 32.45 32.03 45.20
CA VAL A 222 32.70 33.30 45.90
C VAL A 222 34.16 33.43 46.36
N THR A 223 34.71 34.63 46.11
CA THR A 223 35.95 35.10 46.72
C THR A 223 35.58 36.02 47.88
N TYR A 224 36.23 35.86 49.03
CA TYR A 224 36.02 36.68 50.22
C TYR A 224 37.37 37.17 50.77
N ASN A 225 37.57 38.48 50.85
CA ASN A 225 38.84 39.12 51.24
C ASN A 225 40.07 38.59 50.48
N GLY A 226 39.93 38.35 49.16
CA GLY A 226 40.97 37.84 48.27
C GLY A 226 41.21 36.33 48.34
N VAL A 227 40.36 35.57 49.04
CA VAL A 227 40.48 34.12 49.21
C VAL A 227 39.22 33.42 48.71
N ALA A 228 39.36 32.44 47.81
CA ALA A 228 38.26 31.60 47.35
C ALA A 228 37.71 30.72 48.49
N VAL A 229 36.39 30.72 48.67
CA VAL A 229 35.73 29.90 49.71
C VAL A 229 35.52 28.48 49.17
N ALA A 230 36.16 27.49 49.79
CA ALA A 230 36.20 26.11 49.26
C ALA A 230 34.89 25.29 49.43
N SER A 231 33.92 25.80 50.19
CA SER A 231 32.58 25.20 50.38
C SER A 231 31.62 26.31 50.84
N PRO A 232 31.19 27.20 49.93
CA PRO A 232 30.34 28.32 50.29
C PRO A 232 28.90 27.88 50.55
N SER A 233 28.07 28.83 50.96
CA SER A 233 26.61 28.68 50.97
C SER A 233 26.03 29.99 50.49
N PHE A 234 24.95 29.92 49.72
CA PHE A 234 24.33 31.06 49.05
C PHE A 234 22.86 31.20 49.47
N ILE A 235 22.35 32.41 49.31
CA ILE A 235 20.94 32.76 49.34
C ILE A 235 20.58 33.12 47.90
N TYR A 236 19.51 32.52 47.38
CA TYR A 236 19.01 32.77 46.02
C TYR A 236 17.63 33.42 46.15
N GLU A 237 17.41 34.56 45.48
CA GLU A 237 16.15 35.30 45.50
C GLU A 237 15.80 35.82 44.10
N VAL A 238 14.57 35.61 43.62
CA VAL A 238 14.09 36.19 42.37
C VAL A 238 13.70 37.64 42.65
N VAL A 239 14.52 38.59 42.21
CA VAL A 239 14.36 40.02 42.52
C VAL A 239 13.50 40.76 41.48
N SER A 240 13.37 40.21 40.27
CA SER A 240 12.36 40.60 39.28
C SER A 240 11.95 39.39 38.40
N GLY A 241 10.76 39.43 37.79
CA GLY A 241 10.29 38.38 36.88
C GLY A 241 9.78 37.10 37.55
N THR A 242 9.20 37.19 38.74
CA THR A 242 8.58 36.08 39.51
C THR A 242 7.43 35.36 38.79
N GLU A 243 6.88 35.98 37.76
CA GLU A 243 5.87 35.46 36.85
C GLU A 243 6.45 34.64 35.70
N TYR A 244 7.75 34.78 35.41
CA TYR A 244 8.45 34.13 34.30
C TYR A 244 9.27 32.92 34.74
N VAL A 245 9.73 32.88 36.00
CA VAL A 245 10.55 31.80 36.54
C VAL A 245 10.08 31.33 37.93
N SER A 246 10.38 30.07 38.23
CA SER A 246 10.33 29.50 39.58
C SER A 246 11.74 29.10 40.04
N LEU A 247 11.96 29.07 41.36
CA LEU A 247 13.30 28.89 41.95
C LEU A 247 13.25 27.85 43.08
N GLN A 248 14.04 26.78 42.96
CA GLN A 248 14.18 25.73 43.97
C GLN A 248 15.65 25.52 44.33
N GLY A 249 16.09 26.14 45.43
CA GLY A 249 17.49 26.11 45.84
C GLY A 249 18.35 26.91 44.86
N ASN A 250 19.26 26.24 44.16
CA ASN A 250 20.09 26.81 43.10
C ASN A 250 19.57 26.53 41.68
N VAL A 251 18.43 25.84 41.51
CA VAL A 251 17.83 25.58 40.19
C VAL A 251 16.74 26.61 39.91
N VAL A 252 16.84 27.32 38.79
CA VAL A 252 15.80 28.20 38.24
C VAL A 252 15.14 27.50 37.05
N SER A 253 13.82 27.53 36.98
CA SER A 253 13.00 26.86 35.95
C SER A 253 12.01 27.82 35.32
N ALA A 254 11.78 27.69 34.02
CA ALA A 254 10.84 28.53 33.28
C ALA A 254 9.37 28.35 33.75
N VAL A 255 8.57 29.39 33.54
CA VAL A 255 7.12 29.43 33.82
C VAL A 255 6.36 30.14 32.70
N ALA A 256 6.89 31.24 32.16
CA ALA A 256 6.31 31.97 31.04
C ALA A 256 7.37 32.85 30.34
N GLU A 257 7.16 33.18 29.06
CA GLU A 257 8.04 34.07 28.29
C GLU A 257 8.26 35.43 29.00
N GLY A 258 9.52 35.84 29.13
CA GLY A 258 9.90 37.11 29.75
C GLY A 258 11.36 37.16 30.20
N ILE A 259 11.69 38.08 31.10
CA ILE A 259 13.04 38.23 31.66
C ILE A 259 12.92 38.32 33.19
N ALA A 260 13.71 37.51 33.89
CA ALA A 260 13.80 37.51 35.34
C ALA A 260 15.24 37.80 35.80
N GLU A 261 15.38 38.31 37.02
CA GLU A 261 16.67 38.55 37.67
C GLU A 261 16.74 37.71 38.96
N VAL A 262 17.77 36.87 39.08
CA VAL A 262 18.01 36.06 40.29
C VAL A 262 19.24 36.59 41.01
N GLU A 263 19.05 37.20 42.19
CA GLU A 263 20.16 37.60 43.05
C GLU A 263 20.70 36.39 43.82
N VAL A 264 22.03 36.27 43.83
CA VAL A 264 22.79 35.22 44.50
C VAL A 264 23.72 35.87 45.51
N ALA A 265 23.31 35.90 46.77
CA ALA A 265 24.06 36.52 47.87
C ALA A 265 24.87 35.47 48.65
N TYR A 266 26.10 35.80 49.05
CA TYR A 266 26.90 34.92 49.90
C TYR A 266 26.31 34.87 51.32
N ALA A 267 25.88 33.69 51.78
CA ALA A 267 25.18 33.53 53.06
C ALA A 267 26.07 33.83 54.30
N GLY A 268 27.39 33.95 54.12
CA GLY A 268 28.30 34.39 55.17
C GLY A 268 28.38 35.91 55.34
N ASP A 269 28.04 36.68 54.30
CA ASP A 269 28.11 38.15 54.27
C ASP A 269 27.23 38.66 53.10
N PRO A 270 25.89 38.81 53.29
CA PRO A 270 24.94 38.99 52.19
C PRO A 270 25.04 40.32 51.42
N ASP A 271 25.80 41.30 51.91
CA ASP A 271 26.12 42.54 51.16
C ASP A 271 27.04 42.25 49.95
N ILE A 272 27.48 40.99 49.77
CA ILE A 272 28.27 40.49 48.63
C ILE A 272 27.40 39.53 47.82
N SER A 273 26.82 40.05 46.73
CA SER A 273 25.97 39.32 45.80
C SER A 273 26.41 39.51 44.34
N ALA A 274 25.80 38.72 43.45
CA ALA A 274 25.76 38.95 42.01
C ALA A 274 24.33 38.64 41.52
N VAL A 275 23.95 39.17 40.36
CA VAL A 275 22.63 38.94 39.76
C VAL A 275 22.81 38.18 38.44
N LEU A 276 22.01 37.14 38.25
CA LEU A 276 21.88 36.40 37.00
C LEU A 276 20.65 36.90 36.24
N THR A 277 20.82 37.36 35.00
CA THR A 277 19.70 37.55 34.07
C THR A 277 19.25 36.19 33.54
N VAL A 278 17.95 35.90 33.61
CA VAL A 278 17.34 34.69 33.06
C VAL A 278 16.34 35.11 31.99
N ASN A 279 16.74 34.96 30.73
CA ASN A 279 15.87 35.16 29.58
C ASN A 279 15.03 33.90 29.39
N VAL A 280 13.72 34.03 29.55
CA VAL A 280 12.77 32.96 29.31
C VAL A 280 12.17 33.15 27.92
N LEU A 281 12.64 32.35 26.98
CA LEU A 281 12.16 32.29 25.61
C LEU A 281 10.77 31.62 25.57
N PRO A 282 9.91 31.93 24.58
CA PRO A 282 8.63 31.25 24.40
C PRO A 282 8.82 29.78 24.02
N ASN A 283 7.73 28.99 23.93
CA ASN A 283 7.81 27.58 23.50
C ASN A 283 8.11 27.36 22.00
N TYR A 284 8.61 28.39 21.31
CA TYR A 284 8.95 28.36 19.89
C TYR A 284 10.16 29.22 19.54
N ASP A 285 10.82 28.87 18.45
CA ASP A 285 11.75 29.74 17.74
C ASP A 285 11.06 30.32 16.48
N PRO A 286 11.10 31.65 16.27
CA PRO A 286 10.45 32.32 15.14
C PRO A 286 11.28 32.18 13.85
N GLU A 287 10.59 32.01 12.72
CA GLU A 287 11.18 31.71 11.43
C GLU A 287 10.54 32.53 10.30
N HIS A 288 10.97 32.32 9.07
CA HIS A 288 10.34 32.90 7.87
C HIS A 288 10.41 31.95 6.68
N PHE A 289 9.46 32.10 5.75
CA PHE A 289 9.52 31.45 4.45
C PHE A 289 10.55 32.12 3.54
N VAL A 290 11.21 31.31 2.71
CA VAL A 290 12.08 31.73 1.62
C VAL A 290 11.72 30.98 0.34
N TYR A 291 11.72 31.70 -0.79
CA TYR A 291 11.46 31.13 -2.11
C TYR A 291 12.77 30.91 -2.88
N ASN A 292 13.01 29.68 -3.32
CA ASN A 292 14.25 29.27 -4.00
C ASN A 292 14.02 28.75 -5.43
N GLY A 293 12.77 28.78 -5.91
CA GLY A 293 12.37 28.27 -7.22
C GLY A 293 12.77 29.16 -8.41
N ILE A 294 12.45 28.68 -9.61
CA ILE A 294 12.86 29.30 -10.90
C ILE A 294 11.73 30.06 -11.63
N TYR A 295 10.52 30.07 -11.07
CA TYR A 295 9.32 30.71 -11.63
C TYR A 295 9.05 32.09 -10.98
N ASP A 296 8.07 32.82 -11.52
CA ASP A 296 7.76 34.23 -11.18
C ASP A 296 6.88 34.37 -9.91
N VAL A 297 7.20 33.62 -8.86
CA VAL A 297 6.59 33.77 -7.52
C VAL A 297 7.23 34.95 -6.81
N THR A 298 6.41 35.79 -6.17
CA THR A 298 6.88 36.85 -5.27
C THR A 298 6.50 36.57 -3.83
N LEU A 299 7.47 36.83 -2.93
CA LEU A 299 7.34 36.69 -1.48
C LEU A 299 8.02 37.91 -0.84
N GLU A 300 7.23 38.85 -0.29
CA GLU A 300 7.74 40.12 0.26
C GLU A 300 6.90 40.64 1.45
N GLU A 301 7.44 41.60 2.22
CA GLU A 301 6.69 42.26 3.31
C GLU A 301 5.54 43.11 2.75
N TYR A 302 4.36 43.02 3.38
CA TYR A 302 3.17 43.75 2.98
C TYR A 302 2.86 44.92 3.94
N ASP A 303 3.06 46.14 3.43
CA ASP A 303 2.76 47.43 4.11
C ASP A 303 1.27 47.64 4.48
N GLY A 304 0.36 46.78 4.03
CA GLY A 304 -1.09 46.93 4.20
C GLY A 304 -1.68 46.17 5.41
N GLU A 305 -3.01 46.24 5.53
CA GLU A 305 -3.78 45.51 6.54
C GLU A 305 -4.56 44.35 5.89
N VAL A 306 -4.45 43.14 6.45
CA VAL A 306 -5.07 41.90 5.96
C VAL A 306 -5.73 41.17 7.13
N GLY A 307 -7.04 40.96 7.07
CA GLY A 307 -7.79 40.31 8.17
C GLY A 307 -7.61 40.96 9.55
N GLY A 308 -7.30 42.27 9.59
CA GLY A 308 -6.99 43.02 10.83
C GLY A 308 -5.54 42.94 11.32
N ARG A 309 -4.62 42.31 10.57
CA ARG A 309 -3.17 42.24 10.85
C ARG A 309 -2.36 43.12 9.89
N THR A 310 -1.16 43.55 10.30
CA THR A 310 -0.24 44.40 9.51
C THR A 310 1.20 43.90 9.67
N GLY A 311 2.03 44.04 8.64
CA GLY A 311 3.42 43.54 8.67
C GLY A 311 3.54 42.04 8.33
N VAL A 312 2.56 41.53 7.58
CA VAL A 312 2.50 40.14 7.11
C VAL A 312 3.31 39.97 5.83
N THR A 313 3.76 38.75 5.53
CA THR A 313 4.40 38.44 4.23
C THR A 313 3.32 38.16 3.19
N VAL A 314 3.36 38.82 2.02
CA VAL A 314 2.49 38.47 0.88
C VAL A 314 3.18 37.45 -0.03
N TYR A 315 2.43 36.43 -0.45
CA TYR A 315 2.78 35.50 -1.52
C TYR A 315 1.87 35.74 -2.71
N ASN A 316 2.45 35.79 -3.92
CA ASN A 316 1.71 35.72 -5.17
C ASN A 316 2.26 34.61 -6.07
N SER A 317 1.38 33.77 -6.62
CA SER A 317 1.79 32.62 -7.44
C SER A 317 2.36 32.99 -8.82
N GLY A 318 2.15 34.23 -9.27
CA GLY A 318 2.57 34.70 -10.58
C GLY A 318 1.89 33.93 -11.72
N THR A 319 2.60 33.77 -12.84
CA THR A 319 2.12 32.96 -13.97
C THR A 319 2.52 31.49 -13.80
N ILE A 320 1.54 30.61 -13.64
CA ILE A 320 1.77 29.15 -13.62
C ILE A 320 1.65 28.61 -15.05
N ALA A 321 2.64 27.81 -15.46
CA ALA A 321 2.61 27.18 -16.78
C ALA A 321 1.75 25.89 -16.76
N ASN A 322 0.73 25.82 -17.61
CA ASN A 322 -0.18 24.67 -17.77
C ASN A 322 -1.10 24.43 -16.56
N GLU A 323 -1.84 25.47 -16.17
CA GLU A 323 -2.92 25.43 -15.15
C GLU A 323 -3.76 24.15 -15.23
N GLY A 324 -3.94 23.48 -14.09
CA GLY A 324 -4.69 22.23 -13.98
C GLY A 324 -3.98 20.94 -14.45
N THR A 325 -2.67 20.94 -14.74
CA THR A 325 -1.96 19.71 -15.16
C THR A 325 -0.62 19.42 -14.45
N ALA A 326 -0.60 18.31 -13.70
CA ALA A 326 0.55 17.59 -13.11
C ALA A 326 1.40 18.29 -12.02
N SER A 327 1.69 17.55 -10.95
CA SER A 327 2.43 18.02 -9.77
C SER A 327 3.90 18.40 -10.02
N SER A 328 4.50 17.96 -11.14
CA SER A 328 5.93 18.17 -11.43
C SER A 328 6.33 19.61 -11.70
N GLN A 329 5.39 20.53 -11.95
CA GLN A 329 5.68 21.98 -12.01
C GLN A 329 5.34 22.69 -10.69
N ALA A 330 4.37 22.19 -9.91
CA ALA A 330 4.11 22.70 -8.56
C ALA A 330 5.32 22.57 -7.62
N TRP A 331 6.21 21.58 -7.86
CA TRP A 331 7.48 21.46 -7.14
C TRP A 331 8.33 22.74 -7.22
N GLU A 332 8.41 23.40 -8.37
CA GLU A 332 9.29 24.55 -8.58
C GLU A 332 8.73 25.88 -8.01
N HIS A 333 7.59 25.82 -7.30
CA HIS A 333 6.91 26.96 -6.67
C HIS A 333 6.89 26.90 -5.11
N HIS A 334 7.60 25.94 -4.49
CA HIS A 334 7.58 25.69 -3.04
C HIS A 334 8.23 26.79 -2.18
N LEU A 335 7.88 26.79 -0.88
CA LEU A 335 8.39 27.73 0.12
C LEU A 335 9.15 26.99 1.22
N ASP A 336 10.46 27.10 1.24
CA ASP A 336 11.25 26.53 2.33
C ASP A 336 11.15 27.40 3.59
N VAL A 337 11.25 26.80 4.78
CA VAL A 337 11.49 27.56 6.02
C VAL A 337 13.01 27.74 6.18
N SER A 338 13.46 28.95 6.52
CA SER A 338 14.86 29.36 6.36
C SER A 338 15.87 28.50 7.13
N PHE A 339 15.55 28.12 8.38
CA PHE A 339 16.35 27.20 9.21
C PHE A 339 16.42 25.76 8.67
N ALA A 340 15.45 25.36 7.87
CA ALA A 340 15.07 23.97 7.62
C ALA A 340 15.26 23.50 6.17
N ASN A 341 15.57 24.40 5.25
CA ASN A 341 15.72 24.12 3.82
C ASN A 341 16.58 22.87 3.56
N GLY A 342 16.01 21.89 2.85
CA GLY A 342 16.69 20.67 2.41
C GLY A 342 17.10 19.68 3.51
N GLN A 343 16.76 19.92 4.78
CA GLN A 343 17.00 18.97 5.87
C GLN A 343 15.94 17.86 5.89
N ASN A 344 16.18 16.81 6.67
CA ASN A 344 15.22 15.74 6.90
C ASN A 344 14.50 15.99 8.25
N ALA A 345 13.21 15.63 8.33
CA ALA A 345 12.38 15.87 9.51
C ALA A 345 12.97 15.29 10.80
N VAL A 346 13.64 14.13 10.73
CA VAL A 346 14.31 13.50 11.88
C VAL A 346 15.45 14.38 12.42
N GLU A 347 16.17 15.12 11.58
CA GLU A 347 17.24 16.02 12.04
C GLU A 347 16.70 17.25 12.78
N ILE A 348 15.50 17.71 12.44
CA ILE A 348 14.83 18.83 13.13
C ILE A 348 14.22 18.33 14.44
N TYR A 349 13.56 17.17 14.42
CA TYR A 349 13.00 16.53 15.61
C TYR A 349 14.08 16.18 16.65
N GLN A 350 15.26 15.74 16.22
CA GLN A 350 16.42 15.51 17.09
C GLN A 350 17.01 16.77 17.74
N ARG A 351 16.62 17.98 17.29
CA ARG A 351 16.99 19.25 17.96
C ARG A 351 15.98 19.67 19.04
N GLY A 352 14.84 18.98 19.14
CA GLY A 352 13.82 19.20 20.18
C GLY A 352 12.48 19.69 19.66
N TYR A 353 12.40 20.21 18.44
CA TYR A 353 11.16 20.72 17.87
C TYR A 353 10.16 19.59 17.57
N LYS A 354 8.88 19.85 17.84
CA LYS A 354 7.77 18.92 17.64
C LYS A 354 6.87 19.34 16.47
N TYR A 355 6.72 20.64 16.25
CA TYR A 355 5.82 21.18 15.23
C TYR A 355 6.47 22.31 14.43
N LEU A 356 6.15 22.42 13.14
CA LEU A 356 6.11 23.72 12.48
C LEU A 356 4.67 24.22 12.53
N ALA A 357 4.46 25.50 12.83
CA ALA A 357 3.21 26.17 12.49
C ALA A 357 3.43 27.50 11.77
N TYR A 358 2.40 27.95 11.04
CA TYR A 358 2.33 29.28 10.46
C TYR A 358 0.87 29.73 10.33
N ASP A 359 0.64 31.03 10.41
CA ASP A 359 -0.64 31.63 10.09
C ASP A 359 -0.74 31.92 8.59
N LEU A 360 -1.89 31.60 8.01
CA LEU A 360 -2.23 31.73 6.60
C LEU A 360 -3.56 32.48 6.46
N TYR A 361 -3.62 33.43 5.53
CA TYR A 361 -4.84 34.08 5.06
C TYR A 361 -4.92 33.94 3.54
N TYR A 362 -5.89 33.18 3.04
CA TYR A 362 -6.06 32.95 1.60
C TYR A 362 -7.32 33.64 1.06
N THR A 363 -7.20 34.27 -0.10
CA THR A 363 -8.31 35.01 -0.75
C THR A 363 -8.84 34.33 -2.02
N GLY A 364 -8.19 33.27 -2.48
CA GLY A 364 -8.55 32.56 -3.72
C GLY A 364 -9.55 31.42 -3.49
N THR A 365 -10.02 30.85 -4.60
CA THR A 365 -10.89 29.66 -4.65
C THR A 365 -10.19 28.42 -5.21
N ALA A 366 -8.94 28.57 -5.67
CA ALA A 366 -8.14 27.49 -6.23
C ALA A 366 -7.60 26.56 -5.12
N ARG A 367 -7.38 25.28 -5.44
CA ARG A 367 -6.79 24.30 -4.51
C ARG A 367 -5.38 24.74 -4.10
N ILE A 368 -4.98 24.35 -2.88
CA ILE A 368 -3.68 24.65 -2.29
C ILE A 368 -2.86 23.36 -2.32
N TYR A 369 -1.66 23.39 -2.91
CA TYR A 369 -0.71 22.27 -2.84
C TYR A 369 0.06 22.36 -1.53
N ILE A 370 -0.12 21.40 -0.63
CA ILE A 370 0.38 21.45 0.75
C ILE A 370 0.95 20.12 1.23
N GLY A 371 1.98 20.17 2.07
CA GLY A 371 2.66 19.01 2.66
C GLY A 371 4.17 19.21 2.80
N MET A 372 4.93 18.12 2.93
CA MET A 372 6.40 18.16 3.09
C MET A 372 7.08 17.10 2.23
N GLY A 373 7.99 17.54 1.36
CA GLY A 373 8.69 16.65 0.41
C GLY A 373 7.74 15.80 -0.45
N THR A 374 7.78 14.48 -0.24
CA THR A 374 6.99 13.44 -0.93
C THR A 374 5.50 13.44 -0.54
N THR A 375 5.16 13.99 0.63
CA THR A 375 3.79 13.96 1.20
C THR A 375 2.88 15.07 0.67
N ALA A 376 3.37 15.91 -0.25
CA ALA A 376 2.63 17.08 -0.74
C ALA A 376 1.52 16.73 -1.72
N GLU A 377 0.35 17.34 -1.52
CA GLU A 377 -0.91 17.01 -2.20
C GLU A 377 -1.82 18.24 -2.42
N TRP A 378 -2.85 18.10 -3.25
CA TRP A 378 -3.82 19.18 -3.51
C TRP A 378 -4.96 19.20 -2.48
N ALA A 379 -4.86 20.06 -1.48
CA ALA A 379 -5.94 20.36 -0.55
C ALA A 379 -7.03 21.27 -1.17
N PRO A 380 -8.30 20.88 -1.14
CA PRO A 380 -9.42 21.76 -1.49
C PRO A 380 -9.64 22.88 -0.46
N VAL A 381 -10.33 23.94 -0.89
CA VAL A 381 -10.63 25.13 -0.08
C VAL A 381 -12.11 25.13 0.29
N ASN A 382 -12.41 25.46 1.54
CA ASN A 382 -13.69 25.26 2.23
C ASN A 382 -14.15 23.79 2.37
N GLU A 383 -13.31 22.79 2.04
CA GLU A 383 -13.56 21.37 2.33
C GLU A 383 -12.66 20.86 3.47
N TYR A 384 -13.06 19.75 4.11
CA TYR A 384 -12.32 19.13 5.21
C TYR A 384 -11.16 18.27 4.70
N VAL A 385 -9.97 18.47 5.26
CA VAL A 385 -8.73 17.78 4.85
C VAL A 385 -8.08 17.15 6.08
N HIS A 386 -8.08 15.82 6.16
CA HIS A 386 -7.50 15.08 7.28
C HIS A 386 -6.19 14.41 6.86
N ARG A 387 -5.13 14.64 7.62
CA ARG A 387 -3.90 13.83 7.61
C ARG A 387 -3.44 13.60 9.04
N GLU A 388 -2.72 12.51 9.25
CA GLU A 388 -2.09 12.16 10.52
C GLU A 388 -1.05 13.22 10.94
N TRP A 389 -0.37 13.82 9.96
CA TRP A 389 0.81 14.68 10.14
C TRP A 389 0.57 16.19 10.00
N PHE A 390 -0.65 16.66 9.70
CA PHE A 390 -0.96 18.09 9.75
C PHE A 390 -2.40 18.40 10.19
N ARG A 391 -2.60 19.61 10.73
CA ARG A 391 -3.86 20.12 11.27
C ARG A 391 -4.07 21.57 10.86
N ILE A 392 -5.33 22.02 10.83
CA ILE A 392 -5.67 23.43 10.60
C ILE A 392 -6.53 23.93 11.76
N ILE A 393 -6.13 25.06 12.34
CA ILE A 393 -6.82 25.74 13.43
C ILE A 393 -7.50 26.99 12.90
N ASN A 394 -8.79 27.19 13.23
CA ASN A 394 -9.51 28.45 13.05
C ASN A 394 -10.27 28.79 14.35
N ASP A 395 -10.34 30.08 14.73
CA ASP A 395 -11.00 30.57 15.95
C ASP A 395 -10.67 29.73 17.21
N GLY A 396 -9.38 29.37 17.37
CA GLY A 396 -8.90 28.58 18.50
C GLY A 396 -9.42 27.13 18.56
N LYS A 397 -9.82 26.54 17.42
CA LYS A 397 -10.32 25.17 17.31
C LYS A 397 -9.69 24.47 16.11
N ILE A 398 -9.41 23.18 16.23
CA ILE A 398 -9.02 22.35 15.08
C ILE A 398 -10.26 22.20 14.18
N THR A 399 -10.18 22.75 12.97
CA THR A 399 -11.25 22.70 11.95
C THR A 399 -10.86 21.87 10.74
N ASN A 400 -9.54 21.71 10.48
CA ASN A 400 -9.01 20.98 9.32
C ASN A 400 -9.62 21.46 7.98
N ARG A 401 -9.91 22.76 7.86
CA ARG A 401 -10.48 23.41 6.66
C ARG A 401 -9.70 24.66 6.28
N PHE A 402 -9.29 24.75 5.02
CA PHE A 402 -8.76 26.00 4.44
C PHE A 402 -9.93 26.95 4.14
N VAL A 403 -10.25 27.86 5.07
CA VAL A 403 -11.31 28.87 4.87
C VAL A 403 -10.78 30.11 4.14
N GLN A 404 -11.66 30.77 3.39
CA GLN A 404 -11.33 31.99 2.63
C GLN A 404 -11.57 33.26 3.45
N ASN A 405 -10.66 34.23 3.32
CA ASN A 405 -10.75 35.56 3.94
C ASN A 405 -10.76 35.56 5.49
N GLU A 406 -10.25 34.50 6.11
CA GLU A 406 -10.03 34.38 7.55
C GLU A 406 -8.56 33.99 7.82
N TRP A 407 -8.07 34.26 9.03
CA TRP A 407 -6.73 33.83 9.47
C TRP A 407 -6.83 32.45 10.12
N ILE A 408 -6.16 31.47 9.51
CA ILE A 408 -6.02 30.10 10.04
C ILE A 408 -4.57 29.83 10.42
N THR A 409 -4.33 28.96 11.41
CA THR A 409 -2.99 28.43 11.69
C THR A 409 -2.89 27.02 11.11
N VAL A 410 -1.94 26.81 10.20
CA VAL A 410 -1.56 25.48 9.72
C VAL A 410 -0.47 24.93 10.64
N VAL A 411 -0.60 23.68 11.08
CA VAL A 411 0.37 23.00 11.95
C VAL A 411 0.78 21.66 11.35
N TYR A 412 2.08 21.37 11.34
CA TYR A 412 2.68 20.10 10.93
C TYR A 412 3.22 19.39 12.17
N ASP A 413 2.80 18.16 12.41
CA ASP A 413 3.32 17.29 13.46
C ASP A 413 4.53 16.51 12.91
N LEU A 414 5.72 16.82 13.42
CA LEU A 414 6.96 16.23 12.90
C LEU A 414 7.11 14.76 13.30
N ASP A 415 6.51 14.31 14.40
CA ASP A 415 6.58 12.90 14.81
C ASP A 415 5.70 12.04 13.91
N ALA A 416 4.43 12.44 13.75
CA ALA A 416 3.49 11.78 12.84
C ALA A 416 3.98 11.82 11.38
N LEU A 417 4.64 12.90 10.95
CA LEU A 417 5.28 12.95 9.62
C LEU A 417 6.40 11.91 9.48
N ILE A 418 7.26 11.77 10.47
CA ILE A 418 8.36 10.78 10.47
C ILE A 418 7.81 9.34 10.51
N GLN A 419 6.65 9.12 11.15
CA GLN A 419 5.97 7.83 11.13
C GLN A 419 5.37 7.52 9.74
N ASN A 420 4.81 8.51 9.04
CA ASN A 420 4.26 8.38 7.68
C ASN A 420 5.35 8.25 6.59
N ASP A 421 6.38 9.11 6.60
CA ASP A 421 7.60 8.97 5.77
C ASP A 421 8.86 9.36 6.57
N PHE A 422 9.62 8.36 6.99
CA PHE A 422 10.89 8.52 7.69
C PHE A 422 11.93 9.34 6.90
N ASN A 423 11.81 9.41 5.57
CA ASN A 423 12.69 10.19 4.70
C ASN A 423 12.15 11.60 4.40
N ALA A 424 11.02 12.01 4.98
CA ALA A 424 10.41 13.31 4.73
C ALA A 424 11.41 14.48 4.85
N TYR A 425 11.47 15.30 3.81
CA TYR A 425 12.30 16.49 3.75
C TYR A 425 11.52 17.72 4.20
N THR A 426 12.18 18.63 4.90
CA THR A 426 11.60 19.88 5.44
C THR A 426 11.61 21.03 4.43
N SER A 427 11.45 20.69 3.15
CA SER A 427 10.94 21.61 2.12
C SER A 427 9.41 21.60 2.19
N PHE A 428 8.83 22.72 2.63
CA PHE A 428 7.41 22.84 2.87
C PHE A 428 6.70 23.24 1.59
N PHE A 429 5.53 22.63 1.36
CA PHE A 429 4.73 22.92 0.19
C PHE A 429 3.66 23.95 0.54
N PHE A 430 3.76 25.08 -0.15
CA PHE A 430 2.63 25.93 -0.41
C PHE A 430 2.71 26.37 -1.88
N CYS A 431 1.77 25.90 -2.68
CA CYS A 431 1.47 26.43 -3.99
C CYS A 431 -0.05 26.47 -4.17
N VAL A 432 -0.54 27.06 -5.25
CA VAL A 432 -1.97 27.22 -5.54
C VAL A 432 -2.21 26.93 -7.01
N GLU A 433 -3.33 26.33 -7.36
CA GLU A 433 -3.51 25.67 -8.66
C GLU A 433 -3.50 26.61 -9.89
N ASN A 434 -3.83 27.89 -9.67
CA ASN A 434 -4.03 28.88 -10.72
C ASN A 434 -3.04 30.05 -10.63
N SER A 435 -2.89 30.78 -11.73
CA SER A 435 -2.10 32.01 -11.81
C SER A 435 -2.72 33.16 -11.00
N ASP A 436 -1.92 34.18 -10.72
CA ASP A 436 -2.28 35.47 -10.09
C ASP A 436 -3.02 35.35 -8.74
N GLN A 437 -2.93 34.20 -8.06
CA GLN A 437 -3.54 34.00 -6.74
C GLN A 437 -2.66 34.63 -5.65
N THR A 438 -3.30 35.12 -4.58
CA THR A 438 -2.62 35.79 -3.47
C THR A 438 -2.94 35.10 -2.14
N ALA A 439 -1.90 34.89 -1.33
CA ALA A 439 -1.96 34.41 0.04
C ALA A 439 -1.11 35.34 0.94
N TYR A 440 -1.35 35.32 2.23
CA TYR A 440 -0.56 36.07 3.20
C TYR A 440 -0.16 35.16 4.37
N PHE A 441 1.07 35.34 4.85
CA PHE A 441 1.68 34.55 5.91
C PHE A 441 2.09 35.43 7.10
N ASP A 442 1.97 34.86 8.29
CA ASP A 442 2.38 35.45 9.56
C ASP A 442 2.82 34.32 10.52
N ASN A 443 3.52 34.64 11.61
CA ASN A 443 3.84 33.71 12.70
C ASN A 443 4.44 32.35 12.29
N VAL A 444 5.30 32.29 11.26
CA VAL A 444 6.06 31.07 10.92
C VAL A 444 7.00 30.73 12.08
N ARG A 445 6.87 29.54 12.68
CA ARG A 445 7.51 29.17 13.96
C ARG A 445 7.76 27.67 14.05
N TYR A 446 8.86 27.27 14.69
CA TYR A 446 9.05 25.90 15.19
C TYR A 446 8.76 25.83 16.69
N TYR A 447 7.83 24.97 17.10
CA TYR A 447 7.45 24.77 18.50
C TYR A 447 8.16 23.56 19.12
N LEU A 448 8.49 23.67 20.40
CA LEU A 448 9.18 22.65 21.21
C LEU A 448 8.24 21.66 21.91
N ASP A 449 6.96 22.02 22.01
CA ASP A 449 5.90 21.24 22.64
C ASP A 449 4.53 21.52 21.99
N ASP A 450 3.47 20.95 22.54
CA ASP A 450 2.07 21.08 22.11
C ASP A 450 1.29 22.17 22.88
N ASN A 451 1.89 22.91 23.82
CA ASN A 451 1.20 23.89 24.68
C ASN A 451 0.57 25.08 23.93
N PHE A 452 0.87 25.26 22.64
CA PHE A 452 0.25 26.26 21.77
C PHE A 452 -0.99 25.75 21.03
N LEU A 453 -1.20 24.42 20.97
CA LEU A 453 -2.37 23.83 20.36
C LEU A 453 -3.61 24.10 21.22
N PRO A 454 -4.79 24.30 20.62
CA PRO A 454 -6.04 24.31 21.37
C PRO A 454 -6.27 22.93 21.98
N GLU A 455 -6.97 22.87 23.13
CA GLU A 455 -7.30 21.60 23.81
C GLU A 455 -8.06 20.66 22.86
N GLU A 456 -7.33 19.73 22.26
CA GLU A 456 -7.92 18.71 21.40
C GLU A 456 -8.77 17.78 22.27
N GLN A 457 -10.01 17.56 21.84
CA GLN A 457 -10.79 16.43 22.30
C GLN A 457 -10.53 15.31 21.29
N PRO A 458 -9.51 14.45 21.47
CA PRO A 458 -9.25 13.35 20.54
C PRO A 458 -10.49 12.45 20.47
N LEU A 459 -10.66 11.71 19.38
CA LEU A 459 -11.70 10.67 19.34
C LEU A 459 -11.34 9.58 20.32
N THR A 460 -12.21 9.37 21.31
CA THR A 460 -12.06 8.30 22.28
C THR A 460 -12.70 7.02 21.76
N TYR A 461 -11.88 5.96 21.64
CA TYR A 461 -12.33 4.64 21.27
C TYR A 461 -12.33 3.75 22.51
N THR A 462 -13.50 3.23 22.89
CA THR A 462 -13.66 2.40 24.11
C THR A 462 -13.95 0.97 23.72
N GLN A 463 -13.06 0.05 24.10
CA GLN A 463 -13.26 -1.38 23.86
C GLN A 463 -14.37 -1.90 24.79
N GLU A 464 -15.53 -2.19 24.21
CA GLU A 464 -16.65 -2.85 24.88
C GLU A 464 -16.67 -4.36 24.55
N ASN A 465 -17.59 -5.09 25.18
CA ASN A 465 -17.70 -6.53 25.00
C ASN A 465 -18.30 -6.90 23.63
N GLY A 466 -17.44 -7.07 22.64
CA GLY A 466 -17.77 -7.52 21.28
C GLY A 466 -17.66 -6.43 20.20
N TYR A 467 -17.37 -5.18 20.58
CA TYR A 467 -17.21 -4.07 19.64
C TYR A 467 -16.35 -2.95 20.24
N LEU A 468 -15.80 -2.11 19.37
CA LEU A 468 -15.10 -0.88 19.73
C LEU A 468 -16.08 0.30 19.60
N GLN A 469 -16.49 0.89 20.71
CA GLN A 469 -17.33 2.08 20.72
C GLN A 469 -16.51 3.27 20.21
N ALA A 470 -17.05 4.03 19.27
CA ALA A 470 -16.55 5.33 18.85
C ALA A 470 -17.52 6.43 19.31
N GLU A 471 -17.12 7.69 19.13
CA GLU A 471 -18.00 8.85 19.30
C GLU A 471 -18.71 9.18 17.99
N GLU A 472 -19.86 9.87 18.04
CA GLU A 472 -20.58 10.37 16.87
C GLU A 472 -19.73 11.32 16.01
N ARG A 473 -18.66 11.89 16.58
CA ARG A 473 -17.62 12.69 15.93
C ARG A 473 -16.70 11.90 14.98
N GLU A 474 -16.79 10.57 14.95
CA GLU A 474 -16.17 9.73 13.92
C GLU A 474 -16.66 10.10 12.52
N PHE A 475 -17.91 10.54 12.41
CA PHE A 475 -18.42 11.21 11.22
C PHE A 475 -18.04 12.68 11.24
N VAL A 476 -17.34 13.12 10.20
CA VAL A 476 -17.00 14.54 9.97
C VAL A 476 -17.70 15.03 8.71
N LEU A 477 -18.38 16.17 8.77
CA LEU A 477 -18.86 16.83 7.56
C LEU A 477 -17.65 17.18 6.68
N VAL A 478 -17.62 16.75 5.42
CA VAL A 478 -16.49 16.95 4.49
C VAL A 478 -16.75 18.14 3.57
N ALA A 479 -17.83 18.10 2.81
CA ALA A 479 -18.28 19.24 2.01
C ALA A 479 -18.92 20.32 2.91
N GLN A 480 -18.67 21.60 2.64
CA GLN A 480 -19.33 22.69 3.38
C GLN A 480 -20.08 23.61 2.40
N ALA A 481 -21.39 23.39 2.33
CA ALA A 481 -22.36 24.31 1.76
C ALA A 481 -23.25 24.88 2.88
N ASP A 482 -23.84 26.07 2.65
CA ASP A 482 -24.51 26.88 3.69
C ASP A 482 -25.65 26.18 4.46
N GLU A 483 -26.25 25.12 3.88
CA GLU A 483 -27.38 24.38 4.47
C GLU A 483 -26.97 23.02 5.10
N SER A 484 -25.72 22.57 4.92
CA SER A 484 -25.24 21.28 5.44
C SER A 484 -24.86 21.37 6.91
N LEU A 485 -25.34 20.43 7.73
CA LEU A 485 -25.14 20.43 9.18
C LEU A 485 -24.90 19.00 9.68
N TYR A 486 -23.84 18.82 10.47
CA TYR A 486 -23.68 17.67 11.36
C TYR A 486 -23.23 18.15 12.75
N ALA A 487 -24.10 17.98 13.76
CA ALA A 487 -23.86 18.53 15.11
C ALA A 487 -24.72 17.83 16.20
N PRO A 488 -24.32 17.90 17.49
CA PRO A 488 -25.14 17.43 18.60
C PRO A 488 -26.53 18.07 18.61
N TYR A 489 -27.57 17.26 18.80
CA TYR A 489 -28.95 17.72 18.88
C TYR A 489 -29.41 17.81 20.34
N ALA A 490 -30.04 18.94 20.70
CA ALA A 490 -30.36 19.28 22.09
C ALA A 490 -31.75 18.80 22.55
N GLU A 491 -32.58 18.27 21.65
CA GLU A 491 -33.92 17.77 21.92
C GLU A 491 -33.99 16.23 21.80
N GLU A 492 -35.05 15.62 22.31
CA GLU A 492 -35.25 14.17 22.33
C GLU A 492 -35.82 13.68 20.99
N VAL A 493 -35.24 12.61 20.42
CA VAL A 493 -35.68 11.99 19.15
C VAL A 493 -36.10 10.55 19.43
N ASP A 494 -37.42 10.32 19.41
CA ASP A 494 -38.07 9.03 19.72
C ASP A 494 -37.47 8.32 20.96
N GLY A 495 -37.42 9.04 22.08
CA GLY A 495 -36.91 8.55 23.36
C GLY A 495 -35.39 8.55 23.52
N ARG A 496 -34.60 8.91 22.50
CA ARG A 496 -33.14 9.07 22.60
C ARG A 496 -32.72 10.53 22.82
N THR A 497 -31.62 10.75 23.53
CA THR A 497 -31.05 12.08 23.84
C THR A 497 -29.54 12.07 23.71
N GLY A 498 -28.95 13.13 23.13
CA GLY A 498 -27.50 13.20 22.88
C GLY A 498 -27.11 12.89 21.42
N VAL A 499 -28.07 12.41 20.64
CA VAL A 499 -27.94 12.10 19.20
C VAL A 499 -27.43 13.29 18.40
N TYR A 500 -26.77 13.03 17.27
CA TYR A 500 -26.36 14.07 16.33
C TYR A 500 -27.45 14.26 15.27
N ARG A 501 -27.73 15.50 14.89
CA ARG A 501 -28.60 15.85 13.75
C ARG A 501 -27.75 16.02 12.50
N TYR A 502 -28.12 15.31 11.45
CA TYR A 502 -27.56 15.44 10.11
C TYR A 502 -28.60 16.03 9.15
N GLN A 503 -28.21 17.03 8.36
CA GLN A 503 -28.99 17.61 7.27
C GLN A 503 -28.06 17.94 6.08
N GLY A 504 -28.50 17.67 4.85
CA GLY A 504 -27.76 17.97 3.63
C GLY A 504 -28.12 19.31 2.98
N ALA A 505 -27.35 19.70 1.95
CA ALA A 505 -27.47 20.97 1.23
C ALA A 505 -27.91 20.84 -0.25
N GLY A 506 -28.40 19.67 -0.67
CA GLY A 506 -29.17 19.54 -1.92
C GLY A 506 -28.56 18.68 -3.03
N SER A 507 -27.30 18.30 -2.90
CA SER A 507 -26.71 17.22 -3.70
C SER A 507 -25.88 16.29 -2.81
N PHE A 508 -25.57 15.10 -3.32
CA PHE A 508 -24.57 14.22 -2.72
C PHE A 508 -23.28 15.00 -2.38
N TRP A 509 -22.71 15.68 -3.37
CA TRP A 509 -21.41 16.34 -3.26
C TRP A 509 -21.41 17.51 -2.26
N ASP A 510 -22.55 18.13 -1.96
CA ASP A 510 -22.65 19.23 -0.98
C ASP A 510 -22.90 18.76 0.46
N SER A 511 -23.29 17.48 0.64
CA SER A 511 -23.81 16.95 1.92
C SER A 511 -22.85 16.01 2.65
N ARG A 512 -21.87 15.43 1.94
CA ARG A 512 -21.02 14.31 2.38
C ARG A 512 -20.48 14.42 3.82
N LEU A 513 -20.82 13.45 4.66
CA LEU A 513 -20.02 13.06 5.83
C LEU A 513 -18.93 12.09 5.38
N GLY A 514 -17.76 12.14 6.01
CA GLY A 514 -16.69 11.16 5.88
C GLY A 514 -16.44 10.46 7.21
N VAL A 515 -16.03 9.19 7.14
CA VAL A 515 -15.63 8.40 8.32
C VAL A 515 -14.16 8.68 8.61
N LEU A 516 -13.81 9.30 9.73
CA LEU A 516 -12.47 9.83 9.95
C LEU A 516 -11.39 8.74 9.88
N SER A 517 -11.66 7.55 10.43
CA SER A 517 -10.76 6.38 10.38
C SER A 517 -10.46 5.88 8.96
N SER A 518 -11.23 6.31 7.95
CA SER A 518 -11.00 5.98 6.53
C SER A 518 -10.22 7.04 5.74
N MET A 519 -10.08 8.26 6.28
CA MET A 519 -9.58 9.45 5.58
C MET A 519 -8.04 9.60 5.61
N ALA A 520 -7.32 8.49 5.57
CA ALA A 520 -5.86 8.45 5.70
C ALA A 520 -5.11 9.06 4.49
N SER A 521 -3.80 9.25 4.65
CA SER A 521 -2.90 9.77 3.61
C SER A 521 -2.68 8.81 2.42
N SER A 522 -2.96 7.53 2.62
CA SER A 522 -2.76 6.47 1.64
C SER A 522 -3.69 5.29 1.90
N VAL A 523 -3.99 4.54 0.83
CA VAL A 523 -4.82 3.31 0.86
C VAL A 523 -4.31 2.33 1.93
N LEU A 524 -2.99 2.13 2.03
CA LEU A 524 -2.40 1.23 3.01
C LEU A 524 -2.54 1.74 4.45
N SER A 525 -2.36 3.04 4.73
CA SER A 525 -2.61 3.58 6.08
C SER A 525 -4.09 3.50 6.45
N GLY A 526 -4.99 3.74 5.49
CA GLY A 526 -6.44 3.62 5.69
C GLY A 526 -6.88 2.20 6.01
N ILE A 527 -6.42 1.20 5.24
CA ILE A 527 -6.66 -0.23 5.53
C ILE A 527 -6.11 -0.59 6.91
N ASN A 528 -4.87 -0.21 7.23
CA ASN A 528 -4.29 -0.49 8.56
C ASN A 528 -5.08 0.18 9.70
N THR A 529 -5.60 1.40 9.47
CA THR A 529 -6.40 2.14 10.47
C THR A 529 -7.75 1.49 10.67
N LEU A 530 -8.49 1.18 9.61
CA LEU A 530 -9.80 0.53 9.67
C LEU A 530 -9.72 -0.89 10.24
N ASN A 531 -8.73 -1.68 9.83
CA ASN A 531 -8.48 -3.02 10.38
C ASN A 531 -8.03 -2.97 11.86
N SER A 532 -7.60 -1.80 12.37
CA SER A 532 -7.37 -1.56 13.81
C SER A 532 -8.62 -1.12 14.58
N ARG A 533 -9.79 -1.09 13.92
CA ARG A 533 -11.11 -0.82 14.50
C ARG A 533 -12.04 -2.03 14.40
N GLY A 534 -11.96 -2.80 13.31
CA GLY A 534 -12.78 -3.98 13.04
C GLY A 534 -12.89 -4.24 11.53
N GLU A 535 -13.93 -4.95 11.12
CA GLU A 535 -14.32 -5.21 9.72
C GLU A 535 -15.68 -4.58 9.36
N TYR A 536 -16.46 -4.15 10.35
CA TYR A 536 -17.79 -3.55 10.16
C TYR A 536 -17.87 -2.17 10.83
N LEU A 537 -18.37 -1.17 10.10
CA LEU A 537 -18.80 0.12 10.67
C LEU A 537 -20.30 0.06 10.92
N THR A 538 -20.73 0.38 12.14
CA THR A 538 -22.13 0.30 12.54
C THR A 538 -22.56 1.55 13.30
N PHE A 539 -23.77 2.04 13.03
CA PHE A 539 -24.35 3.20 13.69
C PHE A 539 -25.87 3.10 13.71
N ASP A 540 -26.52 3.74 14.68
CA ASP A 540 -27.98 3.82 14.74
C ASP A 540 -28.43 5.09 14.01
N ILE A 541 -29.47 4.97 13.18
CA ILE A 541 -30.06 6.05 12.39
C ILE A 541 -31.57 6.18 12.67
N TYR A 542 -32.06 7.42 12.71
CA TYR A 542 -33.48 7.75 12.62
C TYR A 542 -33.69 8.62 11.40
N ALA A 543 -34.41 8.11 10.39
CA ALA A 543 -34.73 8.87 9.19
C ALA A 543 -36.03 9.66 9.38
N ASP A 544 -35.97 10.99 9.38
CA ASP A 544 -37.12 11.87 9.62
C ASP A 544 -37.79 12.26 8.29
N THR A 545 -37.04 12.96 7.43
CA THR A 545 -37.50 13.46 6.12
C THR A 545 -36.61 13.01 4.96
N LEU A 546 -35.80 11.97 5.18
CA LEU A 546 -34.89 11.36 4.21
C LEU A 546 -35.59 10.96 2.90
N THR A 547 -34.99 11.31 1.77
CA THR A 547 -35.41 10.85 0.44
C THR A 547 -34.45 9.80 -0.14
N GLU A 548 -33.15 9.92 0.14
CA GLU A 548 -32.15 8.91 -0.24
C GLU A 548 -30.97 8.94 0.75
N LEU A 549 -30.59 7.79 1.32
CA LEU A 549 -29.33 7.61 2.05
C LEU A 549 -28.29 7.04 1.09
N TYR A 550 -27.26 7.83 0.80
CA TYR A 550 -26.14 7.42 -0.03
C TYR A 550 -24.97 6.93 0.85
N ILE A 551 -24.34 5.83 0.46
CA ILE A 551 -23.11 5.31 1.07
C ILE A 551 -22.09 5.10 -0.05
N SER A 552 -20.85 5.51 0.17
CA SER A 552 -19.73 5.29 -0.74
C SER A 552 -18.53 4.71 0.01
N LEU A 553 -17.80 3.86 -0.71
CA LEU A 553 -16.54 3.27 -0.31
C LEU A 553 -15.49 3.58 -1.40
N ASN A 554 -14.24 3.20 -1.16
CA ASN A 554 -13.19 3.20 -2.19
C ASN A 554 -12.97 4.57 -2.89
N GLY A 555 -13.19 5.68 -2.17
CA GLY A 555 -13.08 7.02 -2.75
C GLY A 555 -14.23 7.42 -3.69
N ALA A 556 -15.39 6.77 -3.59
CA ALA A 556 -16.51 6.83 -4.54
C ALA A 556 -16.28 6.11 -5.88
N ASP A 557 -15.30 5.19 -5.94
CA ASP A 557 -15.28 4.13 -6.95
C ASP A 557 -16.37 3.07 -6.69
N THR A 558 -16.99 3.07 -5.50
CA THR A 558 -18.16 2.25 -5.13
C THR A 558 -19.23 3.15 -4.50
N GLU A 559 -20.44 3.14 -5.05
CA GLU A 559 -21.58 4.00 -4.67
C GLU A 559 -22.85 3.18 -4.46
N MET A 560 -23.61 3.48 -3.39
CA MET A 560 -24.82 2.75 -2.98
C MET A 560 -25.93 3.73 -2.57
N HIS A 561 -27.11 3.62 -3.17
CA HIS A 561 -28.23 4.57 -3.00
C HIS A 561 -29.46 3.90 -2.38
N ILE A 562 -29.71 4.12 -1.08
CA ILE A 562 -30.80 3.50 -0.33
C ILE A 562 -31.98 4.48 -0.22
N THR A 563 -33.00 4.28 -1.07
CA THR A 563 -34.28 5.00 -0.95
C THR A 563 -35.11 4.39 0.20
N PRO A 564 -35.60 5.17 1.18
CA PRO A 564 -36.43 4.63 2.27
C PRO A 564 -37.71 3.98 1.77
N GLY A 565 -38.00 2.78 2.28
CA GLY A 565 -39.10 1.92 1.84
C GLY A 565 -38.77 0.98 0.69
N ALA A 566 -37.64 1.15 -0.01
CA ALA A 566 -37.18 0.20 -1.02
C ALA A 566 -36.50 -1.02 -0.37
N ASN A 567 -36.73 -2.20 -0.95
CA ASN A 567 -36.13 -3.47 -0.56
C ASN A 567 -34.66 -3.52 -0.99
N ILE A 568 -33.74 -3.86 -0.07
CA ILE A 568 -32.30 -3.96 -0.34
C ILE A 568 -31.79 -5.40 -0.42
N VAL A 569 -32.58 -6.40 -0.02
CA VAL A 569 -32.11 -7.79 0.12
C VAL A 569 -32.10 -8.49 -1.22
N GLY A 570 -30.99 -9.15 -1.56
CA GLY A 570 -30.79 -9.82 -2.86
C GLY A 570 -30.26 -8.89 -3.97
N VAL A 571 -30.30 -7.57 -3.76
CA VAL A 571 -29.76 -6.58 -4.68
C VAL A 571 -28.24 -6.50 -4.52
N ALA A 572 -27.49 -6.94 -5.53
CA ALA A 572 -26.02 -6.99 -5.49
C ALA A 572 -25.33 -5.65 -5.17
N ALA A 573 -25.97 -4.52 -5.50
CA ALA A 573 -25.47 -3.19 -5.17
C ALA A 573 -25.54 -2.83 -3.66
N PHE A 574 -26.14 -3.69 -2.82
CA PHE A 574 -26.18 -3.54 -1.35
C PHE A 574 -25.57 -4.76 -0.63
N GLU A 575 -24.82 -5.60 -1.32
CA GLU A 575 -24.06 -6.68 -0.67
C GLU A 575 -23.10 -6.10 0.37
N GLY A 576 -23.07 -6.69 1.58
CA GLY A 576 -22.34 -6.15 2.73
C GLY A 576 -23.03 -4.99 3.48
N ILE A 577 -24.18 -4.48 3.01
CA ILE A 577 -25.02 -3.54 3.77
C ILE A 577 -26.11 -4.29 4.52
N ASN A 578 -26.24 -4.03 5.83
CA ASN A 578 -27.25 -4.64 6.68
C ASN A 578 -28.04 -3.56 7.43
N ILE A 579 -29.38 -3.63 7.37
CA ILE A 579 -30.27 -2.79 8.20
C ILE A 579 -30.89 -3.68 9.28
N ILE A 580 -30.84 -3.25 10.55
CA ILE A 580 -31.32 -4.04 11.69
C ILE A 580 -32.37 -3.23 12.47
N GLU A 581 -33.45 -3.86 12.87
CA GLU A 581 -34.57 -3.25 13.59
C GLU A 581 -34.97 -4.14 14.77
N GLY A 582 -34.58 -3.72 15.98
CA GLY A 582 -34.75 -4.53 17.19
C GLY A 582 -33.80 -5.72 17.21
N ASP A 583 -34.35 -6.94 17.19
CA ASP A 583 -33.63 -8.23 17.22
C ASP A 583 -33.63 -8.96 15.87
N LYS A 584 -33.93 -8.25 14.77
CA LYS A 584 -34.08 -8.79 13.41
C LYS A 584 -33.47 -7.89 12.35
N GLN A 585 -33.08 -8.46 11.21
CA GLN A 585 -32.77 -7.67 10.02
C GLN A 585 -34.04 -7.09 9.40
N SER A 586 -33.99 -5.84 8.94
CA SER A 586 -35.04 -5.21 8.14
C SER A 586 -34.62 -5.22 6.67
N PRO A 587 -35.45 -5.70 5.73
CA PRO A 587 -35.13 -5.61 4.31
C PRO A 587 -35.27 -4.18 3.74
N VAL A 588 -35.78 -3.24 4.54
CA VAL A 588 -36.04 -1.85 4.14
C VAL A 588 -35.53 -0.86 5.19
N LEU A 589 -34.89 0.22 4.75
CA LEU A 589 -34.67 1.42 5.56
C LEU A 589 -36.01 2.16 5.70
N LYS A 590 -36.42 2.54 6.91
CA LYS A 590 -37.75 3.11 7.20
C LYS A 590 -37.62 4.54 7.75
N THR A 591 -38.58 5.39 7.41
CA THR A 591 -38.74 6.71 8.07
C THR A 591 -39.56 6.60 9.35
N GLY A 592 -39.29 7.48 10.31
CA GLY A 592 -40.04 7.60 11.57
C GLY A 592 -39.74 6.54 12.63
N VAL A 593 -38.64 5.79 12.50
CA VAL A 593 -38.19 4.78 13.47
C VAL A 593 -36.66 4.77 13.59
N TRP A 594 -36.15 4.31 14.74
CA TRP A 594 -34.73 3.98 14.91
C TRP A 594 -34.42 2.60 14.31
N GLN A 595 -33.42 2.56 13.43
CA GLN A 595 -32.82 1.33 12.89
C GLN A 595 -31.29 1.42 13.03
N THR A 596 -30.60 0.29 12.94
CA THR A 596 -29.13 0.24 12.88
C THR A 596 -28.70 -0.01 11.44
N VAL A 597 -27.74 0.77 10.94
CA VAL A 597 -27.04 0.51 9.67
C VAL A 597 -25.70 -0.14 9.98
N SER A 598 -25.33 -1.17 9.25
CA SER A 598 -24.00 -1.77 9.27
C SER A 598 -23.43 -1.89 7.86
N ILE A 599 -22.14 -1.57 7.74
CA ILE A 599 -21.35 -1.56 6.50
C ILE A 599 -20.18 -2.52 6.69
N ALA A 600 -20.17 -3.65 5.98
CA ALA A 600 -19.13 -4.68 5.99
C ALA A 600 -17.89 -4.24 5.19
N TYR A 601 -17.19 -3.19 5.64
CA TYR A 601 -16.08 -2.62 4.88
C TYR A 601 -14.88 -3.58 4.73
N GLY A 602 -14.74 -4.59 5.59
CA GLY A 602 -13.67 -5.59 5.51
C GLY A 602 -13.66 -6.35 4.17
N ASP A 603 -14.84 -6.71 3.65
CA ASP A 603 -15.00 -7.36 2.34
C ASP A 603 -15.10 -6.35 1.18
N LEU A 604 -15.58 -5.14 1.45
CA LEU A 604 -15.93 -4.14 0.42
C LEU A 604 -14.80 -3.15 0.06
N ILE A 605 -13.71 -3.08 0.83
CA ILE A 605 -12.56 -2.22 0.50
C ILE A 605 -11.67 -2.87 -0.55
N ASP A 606 -11.49 -2.19 -1.68
CA ASP A 606 -10.57 -2.59 -2.75
C ASP A 606 -9.16 -2.01 -2.49
N PRO A 607 -8.12 -2.86 -2.24
CA PRO A 607 -6.75 -2.39 -2.05
C PRO A 607 -6.09 -1.80 -3.30
N SER A 608 -6.76 -1.85 -4.46
CA SER A 608 -6.34 -1.24 -5.73
C SER A 608 -7.05 0.08 -6.06
N ALA A 609 -8.09 0.45 -5.29
CA ALA A 609 -8.72 1.77 -5.38
C ALA A 609 -7.72 2.90 -5.05
N TRP A 610 -8.02 4.13 -5.48
CA TRP A 610 -7.13 5.27 -5.26
C TRP A 610 -7.22 5.88 -3.84
N SER A 611 -8.26 5.52 -3.08
CA SER A 611 -8.50 5.98 -1.72
C SER A 611 -9.36 4.98 -0.93
N THR A 612 -9.13 4.86 0.37
CA THR A 612 -9.99 4.09 1.31
C THR A 612 -11.20 4.86 1.81
N GLN A 613 -11.34 6.13 1.42
CA GLN A 613 -12.32 7.04 2.01
C GLN A 613 -13.76 6.49 1.89
N MET A 614 -14.40 6.35 3.05
CA MET A 614 -15.81 6.01 3.19
C MET A 614 -16.62 7.29 3.43
N LEU A 615 -17.72 7.42 2.70
CA LEU A 615 -18.57 8.62 2.66
C LEU A 615 -20.04 8.23 2.89
N ILE A 616 -20.77 9.04 3.65
CA ILE A 616 -22.21 8.87 3.87
C ILE A 616 -22.89 10.21 3.55
N ALA A 617 -24.00 10.18 2.81
CA ALA A 617 -24.70 11.40 2.40
C ALA A 617 -26.22 11.25 2.37
N VAL A 618 -26.94 12.38 2.29
CA VAL A 618 -28.38 12.42 2.03
C VAL A 618 -28.69 13.15 0.72
N GLY A 619 -29.80 12.78 0.08
CA GLY A 619 -30.12 13.20 -1.29
C GLY A 619 -30.68 14.61 -1.48
N SER A 620 -31.16 15.30 -0.43
CA SER A 620 -31.85 16.59 -0.57
C SER A 620 -31.53 17.63 0.52
N THR A 621 -31.82 18.91 0.24
CA THR A 621 -31.78 20.01 1.24
C THR A 621 -32.78 19.81 2.38
N ASN A 622 -33.84 19.04 2.12
CA ASN A 622 -34.92 18.76 3.06
C ASN A 622 -34.71 17.46 3.83
N ASP A 623 -33.67 16.67 3.50
CA ASP A 623 -33.40 15.41 4.16
C ASP A 623 -32.80 15.66 5.53
N VAL A 624 -33.46 15.12 6.55
CA VAL A 624 -33.02 15.16 7.94
C VAL A 624 -32.96 13.73 8.47
N VAL A 625 -31.82 13.38 9.05
CA VAL A 625 -31.63 12.14 9.81
C VAL A 625 -30.94 12.45 11.13
N TYR A 626 -31.07 11.54 12.10
CA TYR A 626 -30.33 11.62 13.36
C TYR A 626 -29.47 10.37 13.51
N ILE A 627 -28.22 10.54 13.97
CA ILE A 627 -27.21 9.49 14.11
C ILE A 627 -26.81 9.37 15.57
N ASP A 628 -26.61 8.14 16.03
CA ASP A 628 -26.33 7.79 17.43
C ASP A 628 -25.50 6.49 17.51
N ASN A 629 -24.76 6.28 18.60
CA ASN A 629 -24.14 5.01 18.95
C ASN A 629 -23.17 4.44 17.88
N VAL A 630 -22.20 5.25 17.44
CA VAL A 630 -21.22 4.82 16.41
C VAL A 630 -20.23 3.79 16.99
N ARG A 631 -20.00 2.69 16.27
CA ARG A 631 -19.24 1.53 16.76
C ARG A 631 -18.67 0.68 15.63
N PHE A 632 -17.58 -0.03 15.92
CA PHE A 632 -16.92 -0.96 14.99
C PHE A 632 -16.95 -2.39 15.55
N TYR A 633 -17.26 -3.39 14.72
CA TYR A 633 -17.25 -4.81 15.09
C TYR A 633 -16.14 -5.58 14.36
N GLU A 634 -15.57 -6.59 15.02
CA GLU A 634 -14.50 -7.45 14.49
C GLU A 634 -15.03 -8.58 13.59
N ASP A 635 -16.30 -8.99 13.76
CA ASP A 635 -16.97 -10.05 12.98
C ASP A 635 -18.47 -9.77 12.80
N ASP A 636 -19.17 -10.64 12.07
CA ASP A 636 -20.60 -10.56 11.76
C ASP A 636 -21.53 -10.95 12.93
N SER A 637 -21.01 -11.39 14.07
CA SER A 637 -21.78 -12.11 15.11
C SER A 637 -22.85 -11.28 15.84
N PHE A 638 -22.95 -9.99 15.55
CA PHE A 638 -23.98 -9.07 16.03
C PHE A 638 -25.18 -8.94 15.07
N ILE A 639 -25.06 -9.43 13.83
CA ILE A 639 -26.10 -9.35 12.80
C ILE A 639 -27.11 -10.50 13.02
N PRO A 640 -28.42 -10.23 13.17
CA PRO A 640 -29.40 -11.30 13.42
C PRO A 640 -29.60 -12.24 12.23
N GLU A 641 -29.72 -13.55 12.48
CA GLU A 641 -30.04 -14.55 11.44
C GLU A 641 -31.47 -14.37 10.87
N GLU A 642 -32.41 -13.82 11.64
CA GLU A 642 -33.81 -13.68 11.22
C GLU A 642 -34.12 -12.28 10.66
N TYR A 643 -34.75 -12.24 9.49
CA TYR A 643 -35.39 -11.03 8.96
C TYR A 643 -36.77 -10.76 9.61
N LEU A 644 -37.26 -9.53 9.48
CA LEU A 644 -38.66 -9.17 9.66
C LEU A 644 -39.54 -9.80 8.57
N GLU A 645 -40.74 -10.24 8.94
CA GLU A 645 -41.74 -10.68 7.95
C GLU A 645 -42.18 -9.47 7.10
N VAL A 646 -41.96 -9.56 5.78
CA VAL A 646 -42.40 -8.53 4.84
C VAL A 646 -43.90 -8.66 4.60
N GLU A 647 -44.68 -7.61 4.82
CA GLU A 647 -45.96 -7.45 4.12
C GLU A 647 -45.66 -7.13 2.66
N SER A 648 -45.31 -8.16 1.88
CA SER A 648 -44.90 -8.02 0.49
C SER A 648 -46.04 -7.46 -0.37
N ASP A 649 -45.89 -6.23 -0.85
CA ASP A 649 -46.66 -5.77 -2.02
C ASP A 649 -46.17 -6.59 -3.22
N PRO A 650 -47.01 -7.42 -3.86
CA PRO A 650 -46.55 -8.42 -4.84
C PRO A 650 -46.20 -7.81 -6.22
N PHE A 651 -45.64 -6.60 -6.23
CA PHE A 651 -45.44 -5.76 -7.41
C PHE A 651 -43.98 -5.57 -7.83
N GLU A 652 -42.99 -5.86 -6.97
CA GLU A 652 -41.55 -5.62 -7.27
C GLU A 652 -41.05 -6.34 -8.54
N ALA A 653 -41.74 -7.41 -8.99
CA ALA A 653 -41.39 -8.16 -10.20
C ALA A 653 -41.87 -7.54 -11.54
N LEU A 654 -42.79 -6.56 -11.54
CA LEU A 654 -43.44 -6.05 -12.78
C LEU A 654 -43.53 -4.52 -12.80
N VAL A 655 -42.57 -3.89 -13.49
CA VAL A 655 -42.49 -2.42 -13.63
C VAL A 655 -42.93 -1.99 -15.03
N SER A 656 -43.66 -0.88 -15.15
CA SER A 656 -43.96 -0.26 -16.44
C SER A 656 -42.77 0.58 -16.93
N TYR A 657 -42.19 0.23 -18.07
CA TYR A 657 -41.04 0.93 -18.65
C TYR A 657 -41.34 2.39 -19.05
N ASP A 658 -42.61 2.71 -19.31
CA ASP A 658 -43.11 4.08 -19.53
C ASP A 658 -44.51 4.21 -18.92
N GLU A 659 -44.58 4.79 -17.71
CA GLU A 659 -45.82 5.07 -16.97
C GLU A 659 -46.84 5.92 -17.76
N SER A 660 -46.41 6.65 -18.79
CA SER A 660 -47.32 7.49 -19.58
C SER A 660 -48.15 6.70 -20.60
N SER A 661 -47.83 5.41 -20.81
CA SER A 661 -48.37 4.61 -21.92
C SER A 661 -49.01 3.27 -21.52
N VAL A 662 -48.71 2.77 -20.32
CA VAL A 662 -49.26 1.53 -19.76
C VAL A 662 -50.13 1.84 -18.55
N THR A 663 -51.25 1.13 -18.40
CA THR A 663 -51.93 1.04 -17.10
C THR A 663 -52.15 -0.42 -16.72
N LEU A 664 -51.71 -0.79 -15.52
CA LEU A 664 -51.93 -2.09 -14.90
C LEU A 664 -52.80 -1.89 -13.65
N ALA A 665 -53.82 -2.72 -13.46
CA ALA A 665 -54.71 -2.62 -12.31
C ALA A 665 -55.21 -4.00 -11.86
N ALA A 666 -55.30 -4.23 -10.55
CA ALA A 666 -55.83 -5.47 -9.99
C ALA A 666 -57.33 -5.62 -10.27
N VAL A 667 -57.75 -6.81 -10.69
CA VAL A 667 -59.15 -7.11 -11.03
C VAL A 667 -59.85 -7.74 -9.81
N GLU A 668 -60.63 -6.94 -9.08
CA GLU A 668 -61.37 -7.40 -7.90
C GLU A 668 -62.35 -8.53 -8.26
N GLY A 669 -62.09 -9.75 -7.76
CA GLY A 669 -62.85 -10.97 -8.08
C GLY A 669 -62.35 -11.78 -9.30
N GLY A 670 -61.27 -11.33 -9.94
CA GLY A 670 -60.59 -12.06 -11.02
C GLY A 670 -61.25 -11.99 -12.40
N PHE A 671 -60.70 -12.74 -13.36
CA PHE A 671 -61.15 -12.76 -14.76
C PHE A 671 -61.01 -14.16 -15.38
N GLY A 672 -61.85 -14.46 -16.37
CA GLY A 672 -61.71 -15.66 -17.22
C GLY A 672 -61.71 -17.02 -16.50
N GLY A 673 -62.18 -17.09 -15.25
CA GLY A 673 -62.17 -18.30 -14.41
C GLY A 673 -61.01 -18.38 -13.41
N ILE A 674 -60.02 -17.48 -13.47
CA ILE A 674 -59.03 -17.27 -12.40
C ILE A 674 -59.61 -16.21 -11.45
N THR A 675 -59.55 -16.45 -10.14
CA THR A 675 -60.31 -15.69 -9.13
C THR A 675 -59.48 -14.74 -8.26
N GLU A 676 -58.16 -14.92 -8.25
CA GLU A 676 -57.19 -14.20 -7.43
C GLU A 676 -55.96 -13.86 -8.30
N ASN A 677 -55.18 -12.84 -7.91
CA ASN A 677 -53.92 -12.44 -8.57
C ASN A 677 -54.02 -12.13 -10.08
N VAL A 678 -55.17 -11.61 -10.54
CA VAL A 678 -55.38 -11.20 -11.94
C VAL A 678 -55.36 -9.68 -12.09
N TYR A 679 -54.69 -9.21 -13.14
CA TYR A 679 -54.49 -7.80 -13.45
C TYR A 679 -54.92 -7.50 -14.88
N SER A 680 -55.59 -6.37 -15.10
CA SER A 680 -55.90 -5.84 -16.43
C SER A 680 -54.73 -4.99 -16.93
N TYR A 681 -54.11 -5.41 -18.04
CA TYR A 681 -53.00 -4.74 -18.70
C TYR A 681 -53.53 -3.97 -19.91
N THR A 682 -53.49 -2.64 -19.86
CA THR A 682 -53.92 -1.77 -20.97
C THR A 682 -52.73 -1.04 -21.57
N ASN A 683 -52.46 -1.29 -22.85
CA ASN A 683 -51.47 -0.56 -23.64
C ASN A 683 -52.15 0.55 -24.46
N ALA A 684 -51.65 1.78 -24.37
CA ALA A 684 -52.13 2.94 -25.13
C ALA A 684 -51.15 3.44 -26.21
N SER A 685 -50.05 2.72 -26.47
CA SER A 685 -48.98 3.11 -27.39
C SER A 685 -48.69 2.02 -28.45
N ASN A 686 -48.22 2.44 -29.63
CA ASN A 686 -47.88 1.54 -30.72
C ASN A 686 -46.41 1.09 -30.69
N TRP A 687 -46.17 -0.17 -31.09
CA TRP A 687 -44.87 -0.84 -31.17
C TRP A 687 -44.02 -0.94 -29.90
N TYR A 688 -43.57 0.17 -29.31
CA TYR A 688 -42.44 0.18 -28.38
C TYR A 688 -42.62 0.97 -27.08
N GLY A 689 -43.58 1.89 -26.98
CA GLY A 689 -43.77 2.69 -25.76
C GLY A 689 -44.35 1.86 -24.62
N GLY A 690 -45.46 1.15 -24.88
CA GLY A 690 -46.13 0.35 -23.86
C GLY A 690 -45.52 -1.03 -23.70
N ARG A 691 -44.57 -1.16 -22.76
CA ARG A 691 -43.99 -2.45 -22.33
C ARG A 691 -44.19 -2.65 -20.83
N LEU A 692 -44.50 -3.88 -20.44
CA LEU A 692 -44.22 -4.37 -19.09
C LEU A 692 -42.81 -4.96 -19.08
N GLN A 693 -42.00 -4.58 -18.09
CA GLN A 693 -40.66 -5.10 -17.86
C GLN A 693 -40.66 -6.01 -16.62
N PHE A 694 -39.96 -7.13 -16.72
CA PHE A 694 -39.61 -7.93 -15.55
C PHE A 694 -38.33 -7.34 -14.95
N TYR A 695 -38.40 -6.81 -13.73
CA TYR A 695 -37.23 -6.28 -13.02
C TYR A 695 -36.47 -7.41 -12.32
N ASN A 696 -35.21 -7.12 -11.99
CA ASN A 696 -34.25 -7.98 -11.28
C ASN A 696 -34.01 -9.39 -11.85
N HIS A 697 -34.26 -9.59 -13.15
CA HIS A 697 -33.21 -10.12 -14.02
C HIS A 697 -32.47 -11.39 -13.56
N THR A 698 -31.32 -11.13 -12.93
CA THR A 698 -30.37 -12.07 -12.35
C THR A 698 -30.91 -12.94 -11.22
N GLU A 699 -31.91 -12.50 -10.46
CA GLU A 699 -32.57 -13.34 -9.44
C GLU A 699 -33.35 -14.51 -10.02
N TYR A 700 -33.71 -14.44 -11.32
CA TYR A 700 -34.32 -15.56 -12.04
C TYR A 700 -33.29 -16.56 -12.57
N ALA A 701 -31.99 -16.24 -12.59
CA ALA A 701 -30.96 -17.18 -13.05
C ALA A 701 -31.00 -18.47 -12.22
N GLY A 702 -31.01 -19.63 -12.90
CA GLY A 702 -31.20 -20.93 -12.25
C GLY A 702 -32.66 -21.30 -11.95
N LYS A 703 -33.65 -20.47 -12.32
CA LYS A 703 -35.07 -20.62 -11.95
C LYS A 703 -36.02 -20.54 -13.15
N TYR A 704 -37.29 -20.85 -12.89
CA TYR A 704 -38.39 -20.76 -13.83
C TYR A 704 -39.36 -19.66 -13.43
N VAL A 705 -39.90 -18.91 -14.39
CA VAL A 705 -40.93 -17.88 -14.15
C VAL A 705 -42.20 -18.24 -14.93
N THR A 706 -43.30 -18.48 -14.22
CA THR A 706 -44.60 -18.84 -14.81
C THR A 706 -45.62 -17.72 -14.67
N PHE A 707 -46.31 -17.37 -15.75
CA PHE A 707 -47.48 -16.49 -15.69
C PHE A 707 -48.55 -16.95 -16.68
N LYS A 708 -49.77 -16.44 -16.53
CA LYS A 708 -50.86 -16.68 -17.49
C LYS A 708 -51.30 -15.37 -18.12
N LEU A 709 -51.67 -15.45 -19.39
CA LEU A 709 -52.11 -14.33 -20.21
C LEU A 709 -53.41 -14.68 -20.92
N TYR A 710 -54.37 -13.75 -20.92
CA TYR A 710 -55.60 -13.85 -21.69
C TYR A 710 -55.62 -12.71 -22.71
N LEU A 711 -55.50 -13.06 -23.98
CA LEU A 711 -55.54 -12.12 -25.11
C LEU A 711 -56.97 -11.94 -25.60
N GLN A 712 -57.44 -10.70 -25.73
CA GLN A 712 -58.75 -10.39 -26.31
C GLN A 712 -58.78 -10.57 -27.84
N GLU A 713 -59.98 -10.63 -28.42
CA GLU A 713 -60.17 -10.70 -29.87
C GLU A 713 -59.54 -9.48 -30.56
N GLY A 714 -58.56 -9.73 -31.43
CA GLY A 714 -57.76 -8.69 -32.09
C GLY A 714 -56.44 -8.31 -31.41
N SER A 715 -56.14 -8.79 -30.20
CA SER A 715 -54.83 -8.58 -29.56
C SER A 715 -53.72 -9.37 -30.27
N THR A 716 -52.60 -8.73 -30.58
CA THR A 716 -51.35 -9.41 -30.96
C THR A 716 -50.34 -9.26 -29.84
N PHE A 717 -49.50 -10.27 -29.59
CA PHE A 717 -48.57 -10.26 -28.47
C PHE A 717 -47.13 -10.41 -28.93
N VAL A 718 -46.23 -9.69 -28.27
CA VAL A 718 -44.80 -9.64 -28.57
C VAL A 718 -44.00 -9.76 -27.28
N ILE A 719 -43.07 -10.69 -27.27
CA ILE A 719 -42.02 -10.82 -26.26
C ILE A 719 -40.72 -10.33 -26.90
N ASN A 720 -39.98 -9.47 -26.21
CA ASN A 720 -38.68 -8.96 -26.66
C ASN A 720 -37.66 -9.04 -25.52
N TRP A 721 -36.43 -9.42 -25.86
CA TRP A 721 -35.24 -9.18 -25.03
C TRP A 721 -34.49 -8.01 -25.65
N ASP A 722 -34.14 -6.99 -24.86
CA ASP A 722 -33.39 -5.82 -25.35
C ASP A 722 -31.94 -5.97 -24.87
N TYR A 723 -31.00 -6.18 -25.80
CA TYR A 723 -29.58 -6.39 -25.49
C TYR A 723 -28.81 -5.10 -25.75
N ALA A 724 -28.18 -4.55 -24.71
CA ALA A 724 -27.56 -3.23 -24.78
C ALA A 724 -26.42 -3.16 -25.81
N TYR A 725 -26.63 -2.31 -26.82
CA TYR A 725 -25.59 -1.54 -27.51
C TYR A 725 -24.44 -2.30 -28.21
N TYR A 726 -24.72 -2.96 -29.35
CA TYR A 726 -23.99 -2.69 -30.62
C TYR A 726 -24.73 -3.33 -31.81
N GLY A 727 -25.05 -2.52 -32.83
CA GLY A 727 -26.08 -2.90 -33.80
C GLY A 727 -25.68 -3.93 -34.86
N ARG A 728 -26.33 -5.11 -34.83
CA ARG A 728 -26.71 -5.87 -36.03
C ARG A 728 -27.82 -6.90 -35.76
N GLU A 729 -28.76 -6.98 -36.72
CA GLU A 729 -29.69 -8.09 -36.99
C GLU A 729 -30.73 -8.45 -35.91
N ASN A 730 -32.01 -8.43 -36.31
CA ASN A 730 -33.05 -9.20 -35.61
C ASN A 730 -32.66 -10.69 -35.67
N ARG A 731 -32.37 -11.29 -34.51
CA ARG A 731 -32.16 -12.74 -34.37
C ARG A 731 -33.30 -13.36 -33.54
N ALA A 732 -33.29 -14.69 -33.40
CA ALA A 732 -34.48 -15.47 -33.06
C ALA A 732 -35.08 -15.15 -31.67
N TYR A 733 -36.36 -15.47 -31.50
CA TYR A 733 -36.96 -15.57 -30.16
C TYR A 733 -36.17 -16.59 -29.32
N PRO A 734 -35.91 -16.30 -28.04
CA PRO A 734 -35.02 -17.11 -27.23
C PRO A 734 -35.71 -18.38 -26.73
N ASP A 735 -34.97 -19.48 -26.71
CA ASP A 735 -35.50 -20.84 -26.58
C ASP A 735 -36.04 -21.16 -25.16
N PHE A 736 -35.80 -20.27 -24.18
CA PHE A 736 -36.37 -20.39 -22.83
C PHE A 736 -37.89 -20.14 -22.74
N VAL A 737 -38.55 -19.61 -23.77
CA VAL A 737 -39.97 -19.24 -23.72
C VAL A 737 -40.86 -20.39 -24.18
N LYS A 738 -41.32 -21.23 -23.23
CA LYS A 738 -42.34 -22.25 -23.48
C LYS A 738 -43.75 -21.65 -23.31
N VAL A 739 -44.64 -21.89 -24.28
CA VAL A 739 -46.04 -21.41 -24.25
C VAL A 739 -47.00 -22.58 -24.41
N TYR A 740 -48.02 -22.65 -23.54
CA TYR A 740 -49.02 -23.72 -23.52
C TYR A 740 -50.43 -23.16 -23.66
N ASP A 741 -51.27 -23.84 -24.44
CA ASP A 741 -52.69 -23.52 -24.61
C ASP A 741 -53.57 -24.00 -23.44
N ALA A 742 -54.88 -23.79 -23.54
CA ALA A 742 -55.85 -24.22 -22.53
C ALA A 742 -56.02 -25.76 -22.41
N GLU A 743 -55.52 -26.54 -23.38
CA GLU A 743 -55.46 -28.02 -23.35
C GLU A 743 -54.10 -28.57 -22.90
N LEU A 744 -53.15 -27.69 -22.53
CA LEU A 744 -51.75 -28.02 -22.18
C LEU A 744 -50.92 -28.57 -23.36
N GLN A 745 -51.21 -28.12 -24.58
CA GLN A 745 -50.38 -28.37 -25.75
C GLN A 745 -49.35 -27.24 -25.92
N GLN A 746 -48.10 -27.59 -26.23
CA GLN A 746 -47.03 -26.62 -26.48
C GLN A 746 -47.25 -25.93 -27.84
N VAL A 747 -47.24 -24.61 -27.85
CA VAL A 747 -47.44 -23.78 -29.05
C VAL A 747 -46.06 -23.38 -29.60
N ASN A 748 -45.81 -23.64 -30.90
CA ASN A 748 -44.55 -23.30 -31.57
C ASN A 748 -44.52 -21.79 -31.94
N THR A 749 -43.37 -21.15 -31.73
CA THR A 749 -43.21 -19.68 -31.58
C THR A 749 -42.10 -19.06 -32.44
N ARG A 750 -41.77 -19.62 -33.62
CA ARG A 750 -40.69 -19.05 -34.48
C ARG A 750 -41.14 -18.02 -35.52
N SER A 751 -40.57 -16.82 -35.42
CA SER A 751 -40.62 -15.65 -36.34
C SER A 751 -41.98 -14.95 -36.62
N GLY A 752 -42.00 -13.61 -36.43
CA GLY A 752 -42.80 -12.73 -37.30
C GLY A 752 -44.08 -12.08 -36.74
N GLY A 753 -44.38 -12.19 -35.44
CA GLY A 753 -45.56 -11.58 -34.83
C GLY A 753 -46.80 -12.47 -34.93
N PHE A 754 -47.14 -13.14 -33.82
CA PHE A 754 -48.06 -14.28 -33.85
C PHE A 754 -49.52 -13.90 -33.61
N SER A 755 -50.39 -14.62 -34.32
CA SER A 755 -51.76 -14.88 -33.87
C SER A 755 -51.74 -16.01 -32.84
N LEU A 756 -51.33 -15.71 -31.60
CA LEU A 756 -51.59 -16.60 -30.46
C LEU A 756 -53.11 -16.84 -30.29
N PRO A 757 -53.55 -17.93 -29.65
CA PRO A 757 -54.96 -18.14 -29.35
C PRO A 757 -55.57 -16.97 -28.57
N GLN A 758 -56.71 -16.47 -29.05
CA GLN A 758 -57.45 -15.35 -28.46
C GLN A 758 -58.72 -15.86 -27.77
N ASN A 759 -59.15 -15.14 -26.73
CA ASN A 759 -60.27 -15.47 -25.85
C ASN A 759 -60.09 -16.74 -25.00
N GLU A 760 -58.85 -17.12 -24.68
CA GLU A 760 -58.52 -18.16 -23.70
C GLU A 760 -57.26 -17.81 -22.89
N TRP A 761 -57.01 -18.57 -21.82
CA TRP A 761 -55.81 -18.42 -20.99
C TRP A 761 -54.67 -19.26 -21.53
N LEU A 762 -53.60 -18.59 -21.94
CA LEU A 762 -52.31 -19.18 -22.25
C LEU A 762 -51.44 -19.22 -21.00
N THR A 763 -50.64 -20.27 -20.84
CA THR A 763 -49.64 -20.39 -19.77
C THR A 763 -48.25 -20.22 -20.36
N PHE A 764 -47.50 -19.24 -19.87
CA PHE A 764 -46.11 -18.99 -20.23
C PHE A 764 -45.21 -19.53 -19.14
N VAL A 765 -44.15 -20.25 -19.53
CA VAL A 765 -43.04 -20.66 -18.68
C VAL A 765 -41.77 -20.11 -19.29
N LEU A 766 -41.03 -19.33 -18.52
CA LEU A 766 -39.73 -18.79 -18.89
C LEU A 766 -38.65 -19.59 -18.15
N ASP A 767 -37.75 -20.24 -18.89
CA ASP A 767 -36.70 -21.11 -18.36
C ASP A 767 -35.34 -20.41 -18.27
N PHE A 768 -35.10 -19.72 -17.15
CA PHE A 768 -33.82 -19.06 -16.88
C PHE A 768 -32.78 -20.02 -16.25
N SER A 769 -33.01 -21.34 -16.25
CA SER A 769 -32.17 -22.30 -15.53
C SER A 769 -30.75 -22.43 -16.09
N GLU A 770 -30.59 -22.35 -17.42
CA GLU A 770 -29.28 -22.43 -18.11
C GLU A 770 -28.77 -21.06 -18.63
N GLN A 771 -29.46 -19.95 -18.30
CA GLN A 771 -29.14 -18.63 -18.84
C GLN A 771 -28.12 -17.87 -17.98
N THR A 772 -26.97 -17.51 -18.54
CA THR A 772 -26.06 -16.52 -17.95
C THR A 772 -26.62 -15.11 -18.16
N ILE A 773 -27.29 -14.57 -17.14
CA ILE A 773 -27.98 -13.29 -17.22
C ILE A 773 -27.02 -12.13 -16.94
N ASN A 774 -26.80 -11.28 -17.95
CA ASN A 774 -26.06 -10.03 -17.81
C ASN A 774 -26.96 -8.92 -17.26
N SER A 775 -26.38 -8.03 -16.44
CA SER A 775 -27.04 -6.89 -15.77
C SER A 775 -27.83 -5.97 -16.71
N ASP A 776 -27.35 -5.79 -17.94
CA ASP A 776 -27.74 -4.65 -18.79
C ASP A 776 -28.94 -4.93 -19.73
N GLY A 777 -29.48 -6.16 -19.75
CA GLY A 777 -30.40 -6.61 -20.80
C GLY A 777 -31.79 -7.06 -20.33
N GLY A 778 -32.75 -6.13 -20.26
CA GLY A 778 -34.09 -6.40 -19.74
C GLY A 778 -34.99 -7.29 -20.63
N PHE A 779 -35.89 -8.03 -19.97
CA PHE A 779 -36.95 -8.82 -20.60
C PHE A 779 -38.29 -8.07 -20.59
N TYR A 780 -38.96 -8.00 -21.75
CA TYR A 780 -40.16 -7.19 -21.97
C TYR A 780 -41.29 -7.96 -22.64
N ILE A 781 -42.52 -7.69 -22.20
CA ILE A 781 -43.74 -8.15 -22.86
C ILE A 781 -44.63 -6.97 -23.28
N SER A 782 -45.31 -7.10 -24.43
CA SER A 782 -46.24 -6.08 -24.93
C SER A 782 -47.35 -6.67 -25.81
N SER A 783 -48.57 -6.15 -25.65
CA SER A 783 -49.66 -6.34 -26.60
C SER A 783 -49.63 -5.22 -27.64
N ASN A 784 -49.51 -5.57 -28.92
CA ASN A 784 -49.47 -4.63 -30.02
C ASN A 784 -50.86 -4.46 -30.66
N VAL A 785 -51.18 -3.23 -31.06
CA VAL A 785 -52.55 -2.79 -31.40
C VAL A 785 -52.57 -1.96 -32.69
N GLU A 786 -53.51 -2.23 -33.60
CA GLU A 786 -53.73 -1.42 -34.81
C GLU A 786 -54.61 -0.16 -34.57
N SER A 787 -55.09 0.07 -33.34
CA SER A 787 -56.04 1.17 -33.02
C SER A 787 -55.96 1.63 -31.55
N ASP A 788 -56.73 2.67 -31.20
CA ASP A 788 -56.67 3.42 -29.94
C ASP A 788 -56.97 2.56 -28.68
N SER A 789 -55.92 1.96 -28.10
CA SER A 789 -55.86 1.17 -26.86
C SER A 789 -56.59 -0.18 -26.85
N MET A 790 -55.97 -1.18 -26.20
CA MET A 790 -56.54 -2.50 -25.91
C MET A 790 -56.16 -2.95 -24.50
N THR A 791 -57.00 -3.78 -23.88
CA THR A 791 -56.83 -4.29 -22.51
C THR A 791 -56.80 -5.82 -22.54
N ASP A 792 -55.65 -6.43 -22.26
CA ASP A 792 -55.52 -7.87 -22.02
C ASP A 792 -55.49 -8.15 -20.51
N TYR A 793 -55.44 -9.42 -20.10
CA TYR A 793 -55.34 -9.79 -18.68
C TYR A 793 -54.13 -10.69 -18.42
N ILE A 794 -53.46 -10.47 -17.31
CA ILE A 794 -52.27 -11.20 -16.89
C ILE A 794 -52.41 -11.64 -15.43
N THR A 795 -51.80 -12.77 -15.05
CA THR A 795 -51.64 -13.15 -13.64
C THR A 795 -50.26 -12.74 -13.13
N LEU A 796 -50.09 -12.58 -11.82
CA LEU A 796 -48.75 -12.42 -11.24
C LEU A 796 -47.80 -13.54 -11.69
N PRO A 797 -46.51 -13.21 -11.96
CA PRO A 797 -45.47 -14.20 -12.14
C PRO A 797 -45.26 -15.05 -10.88
N LEU A 798 -45.00 -16.33 -11.08
CA LEU A 798 -44.61 -17.29 -10.05
C LEU A 798 -43.20 -17.77 -10.37
N VAL A 799 -42.24 -17.45 -9.50
CA VAL A 799 -40.87 -17.95 -9.56
C VAL A 799 -40.81 -19.35 -8.93
N SER A 800 -40.04 -20.25 -9.52
CA SER A 800 -39.93 -21.66 -9.10
C SER A 800 -38.52 -22.21 -9.37
N ASP A 801 -37.91 -22.88 -8.38
CA ASP A 801 -36.61 -23.54 -8.53
C ASP A 801 -36.70 -24.90 -9.25
N THR A 802 -37.91 -25.30 -9.68
CA THR A 802 -38.20 -26.54 -10.42
C THR A 802 -39.08 -26.27 -11.62
N ASP A 803 -38.88 -27.00 -12.73
CA ASP A 803 -39.70 -26.86 -13.95
C ASP A 803 -41.21 -26.95 -13.61
N PRO A 804 -41.98 -25.87 -13.81
CA PRO A 804 -43.41 -25.81 -13.52
C PRO A 804 -44.28 -26.35 -14.67
N THR A 805 -43.68 -26.92 -15.72
CA THR A 805 -44.35 -27.54 -16.88
C THR A 805 -45.48 -28.49 -16.42
N PRO A 806 -46.75 -28.23 -16.80
CA PRO A 806 -47.89 -28.98 -16.28
C PRO A 806 -47.83 -30.50 -16.56
N ALA A 807 -48.03 -31.30 -15.52
CA ALA A 807 -47.98 -32.76 -15.61
C ALA A 807 -49.02 -33.33 -16.61
N GLY A 808 -48.53 -33.86 -17.72
CA GLY A 808 -49.34 -34.37 -18.83
C GLY A 808 -49.11 -33.66 -20.18
N VAL A 809 -48.33 -32.56 -20.19
CA VAL A 809 -47.78 -31.95 -21.41
C VAL A 809 -47.10 -33.01 -22.28
N THR A 810 -47.23 -32.86 -23.60
CA THR A 810 -46.42 -33.57 -24.59
C THR A 810 -45.55 -32.54 -25.29
N GLU A 811 -44.29 -32.40 -24.86
CA GLU A 811 -43.35 -31.50 -25.53
C GLU A 811 -43.06 -31.97 -26.95
N LEU A 812 -42.74 -31.01 -27.82
CA LEU A 812 -42.08 -31.30 -29.08
C LEU A 812 -40.59 -31.56 -28.78
N LEU A 813 -40.07 -32.66 -29.30
CA LEU A 813 -38.63 -32.87 -29.45
C LEU A 813 -38.02 -31.71 -30.25
N ASP A 814 -36.71 -31.52 -30.15
CA ASP A 814 -35.94 -30.38 -30.67
C ASP A 814 -35.84 -30.37 -32.21
N VAL A 815 -37.00 -30.30 -32.87
CA VAL A 815 -37.21 -30.48 -34.30
C VAL A 815 -38.30 -29.50 -34.76
N THR A 816 -37.97 -28.67 -35.75
CA THR A 816 -38.93 -27.77 -36.40
C THR A 816 -39.07 -28.07 -37.89
N VAL A 817 -40.11 -27.53 -38.52
CA VAL A 817 -40.26 -27.54 -39.98
C VAL A 817 -39.42 -26.42 -40.59
N MET A 818 -38.59 -26.74 -41.59
CA MET A 818 -37.81 -25.70 -42.30
C MET A 818 -38.73 -24.78 -43.11
N GLU A 819 -39.68 -25.40 -43.80
CA GLU A 819 -40.47 -24.79 -44.87
C GLU A 819 -41.91 -25.32 -44.87
N SER A 820 -42.78 -24.58 -45.55
CA SER A 820 -44.25 -24.72 -45.49
C SER A 820 -44.85 -26.04 -46.01
N LYS A 821 -44.05 -27.05 -46.40
CA LYS A 821 -44.53 -28.37 -46.88
C LYS A 821 -44.14 -29.55 -46.00
N ALA A 822 -43.50 -29.30 -44.86
CA ALA A 822 -43.40 -30.28 -43.78
C ALA A 822 -44.50 -30.02 -42.71
N THR A 823 -44.89 -31.08 -42.01
CA THR A 823 -45.74 -31.00 -40.82
C THR A 823 -45.26 -31.99 -39.77
N LEU A 824 -45.35 -31.59 -38.50
CA LEU A 824 -44.96 -32.39 -37.33
C LEU A 824 -46.18 -32.57 -36.42
N SER A 825 -46.37 -33.76 -35.87
CA SER A 825 -47.42 -34.03 -34.88
C SER A 825 -47.02 -35.15 -33.91
N SER A 826 -47.39 -35.03 -32.63
CA SER A 826 -47.01 -36.00 -31.60
C SER A 826 -47.91 -37.25 -31.61
N VAL A 827 -47.29 -38.43 -31.61
CA VAL A 827 -47.98 -39.73 -31.66
C VAL A 827 -48.18 -40.26 -30.25
N LYS A 828 -49.44 -40.29 -29.80
CA LYS A 828 -49.80 -40.58 -28.39
C LYS A 828 -50.18 -42.04 -28.12
N GLU A 829 -50.52 -42.83 -29.15
CA GLU A 829 -50.91 -44.25 -29.03
C GLU A 829 -50.35 -45.09 -30.19
N GLY A 830 -50.20 -46.41 -29.96
CA GLY A 830 -49.76 -47.38 -30.97
C GLY A 830 -48.27 -47.75 -30.88
N GLU A 831 -47.75 -48.35 -31.95
CA GLU A 831 -46.35 -48.83 -32.04
C GLU A 831 -45.32 -47.69 -32.09
N PHE A 832 -45.75 -46.51 -32.54
CA PHE A 832 -44.95 -45.28 -32.63
C PHE A 832 -45.26 -44.28 -31.50
N ALA A 833 -45.90 -44.71 -30.41
CA ALA A 833 -46.19 -43.83 -29.28
C ALA A 833 -44.91 -43.24 -28.67
N GLY A 834 -44.90 -41.93 -28.39
CA GLY A 834 -43.70 -41.21 -27.95
C GLY A 834 -42.74 -40.85 -29.09
N SER A 835 -43.24 -40.72 -30.33
CA SER A 835 -42.50 -40.15 -31.45
C SER A 835 -43.27 -39.01 -32.10
N ILE A 836 -42.58 -38.21 -32.90
CA ILE A 836 -43.18 -37.22 -33.80
C ILE A 836 -43.40 -37.89 -35.17
N LEU A 837 -44.63 -37.86 -35.67
CA LEU A 837 -44.93 -38.12 -37.07
C LEU A 837 -44.48 -36.90 -37.89
N TYR A 838 -43.49 -37.13 -38.74
CA TYR A 838 -42.97 -36.19 -39.73
C TYR A 838 -43.57 -36.54 -41.09
N THR A 839 -44.44 -35.65 -41.59
CA THR A 839 -45.09 -35.79 -42.89
C THR A 839 -44.61 -34.68 -43.84
N SER A 840 -44.13 -35.06 -45.03
CA SER A 840 -43.66 -34.15 -46.09
C SER A 840 -44.52 -34.27 -47.34
N THR A 841 -44.89 -33.13 -47.92
CA THR A 841 -45.48 -33.02 -49.27
C THR A 841 -44.53 -32.31 -50.25
N GLY A 842 -43.27 -32.13 -49.87
CA GLY A 842 -42.27 -31.30 -50.56
C GLY A 842 -41.04 -32.04 -51.08
N SER A 843 -40.09 -31.25 -51.55
CA SER A 843 -38.73 -31.70 -51.88
C SER A 843 -37.95 -32.05 -50.61
N TYR A 844 -36.69 -32.49 -50.77
CA TYR A 844 -35.76 -32.67 -49.64
C TYR A 844 -35.41 -31.37 -48.90
N TYR A 845 -35.87 -30.21 -49.39
CA TYR A 845 -35.70 -28.88 -48.81
C TYR A 845 -37.05 -28.28 -48.37
N ASP A 846 -38.00 -28.09 -49.30
CA ASP A 846 -39.33 -27.53 -49.01
C ASP A 846 -40.13 -28.34 -47.96
N GLY A 847 -39.84 -29.65 -47.88
CA GLY A 847 -40.43 -30.59 -46.94
C GLY A 847 -39.45 -31.06 -45.87
N ALA A 848 -38.36 -30.33 -45.62
CA ALA A 848 -37.34 -30.66 -44.62
C ALA A 848 -37.73 -30.27 -43.19
N ILE A 849 -37.00 -30.85 -42.25
CA ILE A 849 -36.97 -30.49 -40.84
C ILE A 849 -35.56 -30.05 -40.44
N GLN A 850 -35.46 -29.21 -39.40
CA GLN A 850 -34.21 -28.81 -38.75
C GLN A 850 -34.26 -29.16 -37.26
N PHE A 851 -33.10 -29.13 -36.59
CA PHE A 851 -32.99 -29.41 -35.16
C PHE A 851 -32.80 -28.10 -34.39
N THR A 852 -33.65 -27.80 -33.41
CA THR A 852 -33.91 -26.42 -32.95
C THR A 852 -32.69 -25.74 -32.33
N ASP A 853 -31.99 -26.40 -31.41
CA ASP A 853 -30.72 -25.90 -30.85
C ASP A 853 -29.61 -25.75 -31.93
N ALA A 854 -29.69 -26.54 -33.00
CA ALA A 854 -28.74 -26.61 -34.09
C ALA A 854 -29.16 -25.78 -35.33
N GLU A 855 -29.81 -24.64 -35.10
CA GLU A 855 -30.23 -23.68 -36.13
C GLU A 855 -29.49 -22.32 -36.11
N SER A 856 -28.60 -22.05 -35.15
CA SER A 856 -27.89 -20.75 -35.10
C SER A 856 -26.49 -20.81 -34.49
N ASN A 857 -25.57 -19.98 -35.03
CA ASN A 857 -24.18 -19.91 -34.59
C ASN A 857 -23.95 -19.29 -33.19
N THR A 858 -25.04 -18.95 -32.50
CA THR A 858 -25.08 -18.42 -31.14
C THR A 858 -25.98 -19.25 -30.22
N GLY A 859 -26.43 -20.42 -30.67
CA GLY A 859 -27.33 -21.30 -29.91
C GLY A 859 -26.61 -22.17 -28.87
N SER A 860 -27.41 -22.69 -27.95
CA SER A 860 -27.12 -23.75 -26.98
C SER A 860 -26.19 -24.85 -27.53
N TYR A 861 -26.47 -25.38 -28.73
CA TYR A 861 -25.68 -26.45 -29.35
C TYR A 861 -24.19 -26.12 -29.51
N VAL A 862 -23.87 -24.87 -29.91
CA VAL A 862 -22.49 -24.41 -30.09
C VAL A 862 -21.90 -23.89 -28.78
N ALA A 863 -22.71 -23.26 -27.92
CA ALA A 863 -22.27 -22.83 -26.59
C ALA A 863 -21.83 -24.01 -25.70
N ALA A 864 -22.58 -25.12 -25.74
CA ALA A 864 -22.25 -26.39 -25.09
C ALA A 864 -21.18 -27.21 -25.85
N GLY A 865 -20.68 -26.73 -27.00
CA GLY A 865 -19.62 -27.38 -27.75
C GLY A 865 -19.98 -28.74 -28.36
N TYR A 866 -21.26 -29.03 -28.60
CA TYR A 866 -21.69 -30.31 -29.17
C TYR A 866 -21.18 -30.48 -30.62
N GLN A 867 -20.80 -31.72 -30.95
CA GLN A 867 -20.16 -32.09 -32.22
C GLN A 867 -20.95 -33.17 -32.99
N PHE A 868 -22.05 -33.67 -32.42
CA PHE A 868 -22.90 -34.70 -33.02
C PHE A 868 -24.36 -34.45 -32.68
N ILE A 869 -25.23 -34.52 -33.69
CA ILE A 869 -26.69 -34.66 -33.53
C ILE A 869 -27.04 -36.14 -33.68
N VAL A 870 -27.77 -36.70 -32.72
CA VAL A 870 -28.19 -38.11 -32.70
C VAL A 870 -29.72 -38.17 -32.67
N PHE A 871 -30.33 -39.04 -33.47
CA PHE A 871 -31.78 -39.28 -33.39
C PHE A 871 -32.18 -40.67 -33.91
N ASP A 872 -33.29 -41.20 -33.40
CA ASP A 872 -33.96 -42.38 -33.96
C ASP A 872 -34.90 -41.96 -35.08
N ILE A 873 -34.85 -42.64 -36.23
CA ILE A 873 -35.85 -42.50 -37.30
C ILE A 873 -36.39 -43.85 -37.79
N TYR A 874 -37.70 -43.89 -38.03
CA TYR A 874 -38.38 -44.97 -38.74
C TYR A 874 -38.96 -44.43 -40.05
N LEU A 875 -38.51 -44.97 -41.19
CA LEU A 875 -39.10 -44.62 -42.49
C LEU A 875 -40.29 -45.53 -42.78
N SER A 876 -41.49 -44.96 -42.90
CA SER A 876 -42.69 -45.74 -43.22
C SER A 876 -42.71 -46.10 -44.71
N ASP A 877 -42.90 -45.10 -45.57
CA ASP A 877 -43.06 -45.27 -47.02
C ASP A 877 -42.01 -44.51 -47.85
N VAL A 878 -40.80 -44.37 -47.29
CA VAL A 878 -39.70 -43.56 -47.84
C VAL A 878 -38.48 -44.43 -48.17
N ASP A 879 -37.98 -44.35 -49.41
CA ASP A 879 -36.79 -45.11 -49.87
C ASP A 879 -35.44 -44.40 -49.62
N SER A 880 -35.48 -43.11 -49.29
CA SER A 880 -34.30 -42.24 -49.19
C SER A 880 -34.45 -41.20 -48.07
N LEU A 881 -33.49 -41.16 -47.16
CA LEU A 881 -33.31 -40.04 -46.23
C LEU A 881 -32.27 -39.08 -46.82
N HIS A 882 -32.63 -37.81 -46.99
CA HIS A 882 -31.66 -36.77 -47.31
C HIS A 882 -31.13 -36.16 -46.01
N VAL A 883 -29.81 -35.95 -45.93
CA VAL A 883 -29.18 -35.18 -44.85
C VAL A 883 -28.26 -34.14 -45.47
N CYS A 884 -28.37 -32.90 -45.00
CA CYS A 884 -27.47 -31.81 -45.34
C CYS A 884 -26.88 -31.22 -44.05
N ASN A 885 -25.57 -31.00 -44.08
CA ASN A 885 -24.75 -30.47 -43.01
C ASN A 885 -23.82 -29.41 -43.61
N TRP A 886 -24.17 -28.13 -43.45
CA TRP A 886 -23.47 -27.01 -44.08
C TRP A 886 -23.00 -26.06 -43.00
N ILE A 887 -21.69 -25.98 -42.79
CA ILE A 887 -21.05 -25.20 -41.72
C ILE A 887 -20.01 -24.27 -42.34
N THR A 888 -19.98 -23.00 -41.97
CA THR A 888 -18.86 -22.10 -42.26
C THR A 888 -18.19 -21.67 -40.96
N ALA A 889 -16.86 -21.71 -40.88
CA ALA A 889 -16.10 -21.24 -39.72
C ALA A 889 -14.77 -20.60 -40.14
N GLY A 890 -14.48 -19.39 -39.64
CA GLY A 890 -13.29 -18.63 -39.99
C GLY A 890 -13.17 -18.30 -41.48
N GLY A 891 -14.30 -18.23 -42.19
CA GLY A 891 -14.34 -18.07 -43.65
C GLY A 891 -14.01 -19.34 -44.47
N ASN A 892 -13.85 -20.50 -43.84
CA ASN A 892 -13.81 -21.79 -44.53
C ASN A 892 -15.21 -22.42 -44.54
N GLU A 893 -15.69 -22.81 -45.72
CA GLU A 893 -17.01 -23.39 -45.95
C GLU A 893 -16.91 -24.92 -46.10
N ASN A 894 -17.69 -25.66 -45.31
CA ASN A 894 -17.77 -27.11 -45.32
C ASN A 894 -19.23 -27.53 -45.59
N HIS A 895 -19.53 -27.88 -46.84
CA HIS A 895 -20.86 -28.27 -47.30
C HIS A 895 -20.91 -29.78 -47.59
N LEU A 896 -21.65 -30.52 -46.76
CA LEU A 896 -21.70 -31.99 -46.78
C LEU A 896 -23.16 -32.46 -46.84
N GLU A 897 -23.62 -32.89 -48.01
CA GLU A 897 -25.01 -33.35 -48.22
C GLU A 897 -25.08 -34.65 -49.03
N GLY A 898 -26.15 -35.44 -48.82
CA GLY A 898 -26.36 -36.66 -49.58
C GLY A 898 -27.60 -37.49 -49.21
N ASP A 899 -27.95 -38.41 -50.12
CA ASP A 899 -29.08 -39.34 -49.98
C ASP A 899 -28.63 -40.71 -49.46
N PHE A 900 -29.22 -41.14 -48.35
CA PHE A 900 -29.03 -42.46 -47.74
C PHE A 900 -30.14 -43.41 -48.22
N THR A 901 -29.75 -44.52 -48.85
CA THR A 901 -30.70 -45.51 -49.40
C THR A 901 -30.24 -46.93 -49.10
N SER A 902 -31.11 -47.92 -49.31
CA SER A 902 -30.76 -49.34 -49.14
C SER A 902 -29.60 -49.80 -50.01
N SER A 903 -29.25 -49.02 -51.05
CA SER A 903 -28.18 -49.30 -52.01
C SER A 903 -26.95 -48.40 -51.90
N SER A 904 -26.96 -47.39 -51.03
CA SER A 904 -25.89 -46.39 -50.92
C SER A 904 -25.62 -45.99 -49.47
N SER A 905 -24.45 -46.40 -48.96
CA SER A 905 -23.81 -45.79 -47.81
C SER A 905 -23.14 -44.48 -48.25
N ALA A 906 -23.55 -43.34 -47.68
CA ALA A 906 -22.91 -42.06 -47.96
C ALA A 906 -21.55 -41.92 -47.23
N SER A 907 -20.95 -40.74 -47.27
CA SER A 907 -19.72 -40.45 -46.53
C SER A 907 -19.99 -40.43 -45.01
N PRO A 908 -19.14 -41.05 -44.17
CA PRO A 908 -19.16 -40.90 -42.72
C PRO A 908 -19.17 -39.44 -42.22
N ALA A 909 -18.70 -38.49 -43.04
CA ALA A 909 -18.70 -37.07 -42.72
C ALA A 909 -20.06 -36.37 -42.94
N ILE A 910 -21.03 -37.00 -43.61
CA ILE A 910 -22.39 -36.45 -43.80
C ILE A 910 -23.27 -36.92 -42.64
N ALA A 911 -23.38 -38.24 -42.47
CA ALA A 911 -23.98 -38.90 -41.32
C ALA A 911 -23.53 -40.37 -41.25
N LEU A 912 -23.53 -40.92 -40.05
CA LEU A 912 -23.39 -42.34 -39.74
C LEU A 912 -24.78 -42.92 -39.46
N ILE A 913 -25.02 -44.13 -39.94
CA ILE A 913 -26.31 -44.83 -39.80
C ILE A 913 -26.06 -46.18 -39.13
N TYR A 914 -26.78 -46.45 -38.05
CA TYR A 914 -26.76 -47.71 -37.33
C TYR A 914 -28.15 -48.34 -37.34
N ASP A 915 -28.22 -49.68 -37.38
CA ASP A 915 -29.46 -50.39 -37.10
C ASP A 915 -29.80 -50.39 -35.59
N ALA A 916 -30.95 -50.94 -35.23
CA ALA A 916 -31.45 -50.96 -33.85
C ALA A 916 -30.65 -51.88 -32.88
N ASP A 917 -29.63 -52.61 -33.35
CA ASP A 917 -28.66 -53.33 -32.51
C ASP A 917 -27.36 -52.50 -32.31
N GLY A 918 -27.24 -51.34 -32.97
CA GLY A 918 -26.07 -50.44 -32.90
C GLY A 918 -24.95 -50.77 -33.88
N GLU A 919 -25.23 -51.54 -34.93
CA GLU A 919 -24.24 -51.92 -35.97
C GLU A 919 -24.46 -51.10 -37.25
N ALA A 920 -23.38 -50.76 -37.98
CA ALA A 920 -23.44 -49.83 -39.11
C ALA A 920 -24.22 -50.39 -40.31
N ALA A 921 -25.23 -49.65 -40.80
CA ALA A 921 -26.26 -50.16 -41.70
C ALA A 921 -26.65 -49.18 -42.84
N ASN A 922 -27.38 -49.69 -43.83
CA ASN A 922 -28.06 -48.86 -44.86
C ASN A 922 -29.54 -48.70 -44.51
N ILE A 923 -30.08 -47.49 -44.73
CA ILE A 923 -31.51 -47.16 -44.53
C ILE A 923 -32.44 -47.96 -45.46
N SER A 924 -33.62 -48.35 -44.97
CA SER A 924 -34.69 -48.96 -45.75
C SER A 924 -36.08 -48.74 -45.12
N ARG A 925 -37.15 -48.90 -45.90
CA ARG A 925 -38.55 -48.82 -45.41
C ARG A 925 -38.83 -49.87 -44.34
N GLY A 926 -39.58 -49.50 -43.30
CA GLY A 926 -40.14 -50.43 -42.32
C GLY A 926 -39.17 -50.86 -41.21
N ALA A 927 -38.14 -50.06 -40.93
CA ALA A 927 -37.17 -50.31 -39.87
C ALA A 927 -36.78 -49.01 -39.13
N TRP A 928 -36.41 -49.16 -37.85
CA TRP A 928 -35.79 -48.10 -37.04
C TRP A 928 -34.28 -48.08 -37.30
N TYR A 929 -33.71 -46.86 -37.34
CA TYR A 929 -32.29 -46.59 -37.44
C TYR A 929 -31.89 -45.50 -36.44
N HIS A 930 -30.68 -45.59 -35.91
CA HIS A 930 -30.02 -44.48 -35.23
C HIS A 930 -29.22 -43.69 -36.28
N VAL A 931 -29.47 -42.39 -36.37
CA VAL A 931 -28.77 -41.47 -37.27
C VAL A 931 -27.88 -40.56 -36.43
N VAL A 932 -26.61 -40.46 -36.81
CA VAL A 932 -25.62 -39.58 -36.15
C VAL A 932 -25.04 -38.63 -37.19
N ILE A 933 -25.33 -37.34 -37.08
CA ILE A 933 -24.80 -36.28 -37.95
C ILE A 933 -23.60 -35.65 -37.24
N PRO A 934 -22.35 -35.88 -37.69
CA PRO A 934 -21.18 -35.19 -37.14
C PRO A 934 -21.14 -33.74 -37.62
N THR A 935 -20.92 -32.78 -36.74
CA THR A 935 -20.88 -31.34 -37.04
C THR A 935 -19.47 -30.78 -36.78
N PRO A 936 -18.45 -31.13 -37.58
CA PRO A 936 -17.05 -30.80 -37.27
C PRO A 936 -16.76 -29.31 -37.49
N TYR A 937 -16.79 -28.52 -36.43
CA TYR A 937 -16.31 -27.14 -36.39
C TYR A 937 -15.15 -26.99 -35.40
N THR A 938 -14.06 -26.36 -35.83
CA THR A 938 -12.82 -26.16 -35.03
C THR A 938 -12.78 -24.82 -34.30
N ALA A 939 -13.76 -23.95 -34.55
CA ALA A 939 -14.03 -22.68 -33.88
C ALA A 939 -15.53 -22.37 -34.04
N THR A 940 -16.05 -21.41 -33.27
CA THR A 940 -17.45 -20.94 -33.38
C THR A 940 -17.80 -20.65 -34.85
N PRO A 941 -18.85 -21.28 -35.41
CA PRO A 941 -19.23 -21.05 -36.81
C PRO A 941 -19.56 -19.59 -37.11
N ASP A 942 -19.29 -19.15 -38.33
CA ASP A 942 -19.82 -17.90 -38.89
C ASP A 942 -21.33 -18.03 -39.13
N TRP A 943 -21.77 -19.23 -39.54
CA TRP A 943 -23.14 -19.71 -39.64
C TRP A 943 -23.12 -21.24 -39.86
N PHE A 944 -24.22 -21.91 -39.53
CA PHE A 944 -24.43 -23.30 -39.94
C PHE A 944 -25.90 -23.57 -40.25
N TYR A 945 -26.14 -24.62 -41.04
CA TYR A 945 -27.43 -24.96 -41.62
C TYR A 945 -27.51 -26.48 -41.80
N ILE A 946 -28.20 -27.14 -40.87
CA ILE A 946 -28.34 -28.60 -40.83
C ILE A 946 -29.81 -28.93 -41.03
N TYR A 947 -30.11 -29.91 -41.89
CA TYR A 947 -31.47 -30.35 -42.13
C TYR A 947 -31.58 -31.80 -42.60
N VAL A 948 -32.75 -32.38 -42.35
CA VAL A 948 -33.10 -33.76 -42.70
C VAL A 948 -34.38 -33.73 -43.55
N GLY A 949 -34.36 -34.41 -44.69
CA GLY A 949 -35.41 -34.34 -45.70
C GLY A 949 -35.94 -35.70 -46.12
N ILE A 950 -37.27 -35.86 -46.14
CA ILE A 950 -37.96 -36.94 -46.86
C ILE A 950 -38.79 -36.35 -48.01
N VAL A 951 -38.75 -36.99 -49.18
CA VAL A 951 -39.35 -36.46 -50.41
C VAL A 951 -40.76 -37.01 -50.62
N GLY A 952 -41.76 -36.13 -50.66
CA GLY A 952 -43.16 -36.46 -50.88
C GLY A 952 -43.86 -35.55 -51.90
N THR A 953 -45.16 -35.71 -52.08
CA THR A 953 -46.02 -34.78 -52.87
C THR A 953 -47.40 -34.63 -52.23
N GLU A 954 -48.18 -33.63 -52.67
CA GLU A 954 -49.59 -33.47 -52.23
C GLU A 954 -50.46 -34.70 -52.55
N ASP A 955 -50.22 -35.39 -53.68
CA ASP A 955 -50.93 -36.61 -54.09
C ASP A 955 -50.41 -37.88 -53.38
N SER A 956 -49.21 -37.83 -52.78
CA SER A 956 -48.52 -38.96 -52.15
C SER A 956 -47.52 -38.45 -51.10
N PRO A 957 -47.97 -38.08 -49.89
CA PRO A 957 -47.09 -37.62 -48.83
C PRO A 957 -46.07 -38.69 -48.42
N ALA A 958 -44.91 -38.24 -47.97
CA ALA A 958 -43.89 -39.09 -47.35
C ALA A 958 -44.02 -39.01 -45.83
N GLU A 959 -43.95 -40.16 -45.14
CA GLU A 959 -44.10 -40.27 -43.69
C GLU A 959 -42.92 -40.98 -43.04
N ALA A 960 -42.40 -40.38 -41.97
CA ALA A 960 -41.41 -40.96 -41.07
C ALA A 960 -41.80 -40.66 -39.61
N TYR A 961 -41.23 -41.42 -38.67
CA TYR A 961 -41.41 -41.21 -37.24
C TYR A 961 -40.05 -40.94 -36.59
N ILE A 962 -39.94 -39.89 -35.78
CA ILE A 962 -38.68 -39.46 -35.14
C ILE A 962 -38.84 -39.45 -33.62
N ARG A 963 -37.82 -39.92 -32.90
CA ARG A 963 -37.73 -39.86 -31.43
C ARG A 963 -36.27 -39.76 -30.98
N ASN A 964 -36.04 -39.66 -29.67
CA ASN A 964 -34.71 -39.75 -29.06
C ASN A 964 -33.69 -38.79 -29.70
N VAL A 965 -34.10 -37.55 -29.94
CA VAL A 965 -33.19 -36.48 -30.39
C VAL A 965 -32.26 -36.15 -29.23
N GLU A 966 -30.96 -36.14 -29.49
CA GLU A 966 -29.92 -35.85 -28.51
C GLU A 966 -28.78 -35.07 -29.17
N PHE A 967 -28.19 -34.14 -28.43
CA PHE A 967 -26.97 -33.44 -28.83
C PHE A 967 -25.79 -33.92 -27.97
N ARG A 968 -24.66 -34.24 -28.61
CA ARG A 968 -23.53 -34.95 -27.97
C ARG A 968 -22.18 -34.34 -28.37
N MET A 969 -21.23 -34.33 -27.43
CA MET A 969 -19.82 -33.98 -27.69
C MET A 969 -19.05 -35.09 -28.41
N SER A 970 -19.56 -36.33 -28.37
CA SER A 970 -18.94 -37.54 -28.91
C SER A 970 -19.98 -38.47 -29.52
N ASP A 971 -19.66 -39.15 -30.62
CA ASP A 971 -20.49 -40.25 -31.16
C ASP A 971 -20.69 -41.34 -30.09
N PRO A 972 -21.92 -41.59 -29.59
CA PRO A 972 -22.17 -42.57 -28.54
C PRO A 972 -22.05 -44.03 -29.00
N TYR A 973 -21.85 -44.28 -30.30
CA TYR A 973 -21.66 -45.62 -30.86
C TYR A 973 -20.17 -45.98 -31.08
N VAL A 974 -19.23 -45.05 -30.80
CA VAL A 974 -17.78 -45.29 -30.78
C VAL A 974 -17.31 -45.85 -29.43
N LYS A 975 -16.28 -46.71 -29.44
CA LYS A 975 -15.87 -47.57 -28.30
C LYS A 975 -14.41 -47.43 -27.83
N ASP A 976 -13.75 -46.31 -28.10
CA ASP A 976 -12.41 -46.00 -27.57
C ASP A 976 -12.28 -44.48 -27.33
N THR A 977 -11.50 -44.08 -26.32
CA THR A 977 -11.44 -42.70 -25.80
C THR A 977 -10.08 -42.01 -25.96
N SER A 978 -9.06 -42.70 -26.49
CA SER A 978 -7.73 -42.10 -26.69
C SER A 978 -7.69 -41.18 -27.92
N ASN A 979 -8.21 -39.95 -27.81
CA ASN A 979 -8.39 -39.01 -28.93
C ASN A 979 -7.08 -38.36 -29.44
N ILE A 980 -5.95 -39.08 -29.39
CA ILE A 980 -4.56 -38.59 -29.60
C ILE A 980 -4.39 -37.92 -30.97
N ALA A 981 -5.08 -38.42 -32.00
CA ALA A 981 -5.04 -37.87 -33.36
C ALA A 981 -5.81 -36.54 -33.54
N THR A 982 -6.52 -36.05 -32.51
CA THR A 982 -7.17 -34.72 -32.53
C THR A 982 -6.29 -33.64 -31.90
N LEU A 983 -5.44 -34.01 -30.93
CA LEU A 983 -4.51 -33.10 -30.25
C LEU A 983 -3.19 -32.93 -31.00
N LEU A 984 -2.86 -33.83 -31.93
CA LEU A 984 -1.60 -33.85 -32.68
C LEU A 984 -1.81 -33.68 -34.19
N THR A 985 -1.01 -32.83 -34.81
CA THR A 985 -0.95 -32.60 -36.25
C THR A 985 0.48 -32.77 -36.80
N TYR A 986 0.65 -32.94 -38.10
CA TYR A 986 1.94 -33.16 -38.75
C TYR A 986 1.98 -32.62 -40.18
N ASP A 987 3.19 -32.39 -40.68
CA ASP A 987 3.39 -31.91 -42.06
C ASP A 987 3.04 -33.02 -43.06
N ASP A 988 2.27 -32.66 -44.09
CA ASP A 988 1.69 -33.60 -45.06
C ASP A 988 2.77 -34.42 -45.80
N GLY A 989 2.78 -35.74 -45.59
CA GLY A 989 3.81 -36.65 -46.10
C GLY A 989 5.18 -36.63 -45.36
N GLY A 990 5.31 -35.85 -44.29
CA GLY A 990 6.49 -35.81 -43.42
C GLY A 990 6.49 -36.87 -42.32
N ALA A 991 5.31 -37.17 -41.76
CA ALA A 991 5.06 -38.22 -40.78
C ALA A 991 3.75 -38.96 -41.05
N LEU A 992 3.48 -40.03 -40.29
CA LEU A 992 2.18 -40.69 -40.16
C LEU A 992 1.90 -40.99 -38.69
N LEU A 993 0.62 -40.92 -38.31
CA LEU A 993 0.11 -41.36 -37.02
C LEU A 993 -1.12 -42.26 -37.25
N GLU A 994 -1.06 -43.51 -36.80
CA GLU A 994 -2.09 -44.53 -37.07
C GLU A 994 -2.50 -45.23 -35.77
N SER A 995 -3.80 -45.30 -35.45
CA SER A 995 -4.25 -46.11 -34.30
C SER A 995 -3.99 -47.60 -34.55
N VAL A 996 -3.47 -48.29 -33.52
CA VAL A 996 -3.22 -49.74 -33.54
C VAL A 996 -3.93 -50.48 -32.40
N GLY A 997 -4.74 -49.80 -31.58
CA GLY A 997 -5.40 -50.37 -30.41
C GLY A 997 -4.38 -50.77 -29.34
N THR A 998 -4.39 -52.03 -28.90
CA THR A 998 -3.45 -52.55 -27.90
C THR A 998 -2.06 -52.81 -28.50
N TYR A 999 -1.01 -52.18 -27.98
CA TYR A 999 0.38 -52.51 -28.34
C TYR A 999 1.34 -52.48 -27.13
N ALA A 1000 2.26 -53.45 -27.09
CA ALA A 1000 3.32 -53.57 -26.08
C ALA A 1000 2.83 -53.41 -24.61
N GLY A 1001 1.59 -53.83 -24.31
CA GLY A 1001 1.01 -53.81 -22.96
C GLY A 1001 0.27 -52.52 -22.57
N GLN A 1002 0.14 -51.54 -23.48
CA GLN A 1002 -0.77 -50.40 -23.32
C GLN A 1002 -1.95 -50.56 -24.30
N ASP A 1003 -3.09 -49.99 -23.95
CA ASP A 1003 -4.25 -49.80 -24.85
C ASP A 1003 -4.22 -48.39 -25.46
N GLY A 1004 -5.17 -48.07 -26.36
CA GLY A 1004 -5.29 -46.74 -26.96
C GLY A 1004 -4.06 -46.27 -27.76
N VAL A 1005 -3.20 -47.18 -28.23
CA VAL A 1005 -1.88 -46.88 -28.79
C VAL A 1005 -1.96 -46.43 -30.25
N TYR A 1006 -1.16 -45.42 -30.58
CA TYR A 1006 -0.91 -44.97 -31.95
C TYR A 1006 0.54 -45.29 -32.36
N ARG A 1007 0.70 -45.78 -33.58
CA ARG A 1007 1.98 -45.92 -34.28
C ARG A 1007 2.35 -44.59 -34.93
N TYR A 1008 3.46 -44.01 -34.49
CA TYR A 1008 4.11 -42.87 -35.15
C TYR A 1008 5.19 -43.39 -36.11
N THR A 1009 5.15 -42.93 -37.35
CA THR A 1009 6.20 -43.23 -38.34
C THR A 1009 6.78 -41.92 -38.86
N ASN A 1010 8.07 -41.67 -38.58
CA ASN A 1010 8.78 -40.55 -39.19
C ASN A 1010 9.17 -40.94 -40.63
N LEU A 1011 8.63 -40.25 -41.63
CA LEU A 1011 8.92 -40.54 -43.04
C LEU A 1011 10.09 -39.73 -43.59
N SER A 1012 10.60 -38.74 -42.84
CA SER A 1012 11.41 -37.64 -43.34
C SER A 1012 12.60 -37.32 -42.41
N ASN A 1013 13.03 -36.05 -42.39
CA ASN A 1013 14.02 -35.52 -41.45
C ASN A 1013 13.35 -35.02 -40.16
N TRP A 1014 14.13 -34.81 -39.09
CA TRP A 1014 13.67 -34.32 -37.78
C TRP A 1014 12.60 -33.19 -37.85
N TYR A 1015 12.76 -32.19 -38.72
CA TYR A 1015 11.85 -31.05 -38.79
C TYR A 1015 10.52 -31.40 -39.44
N SER A 1016 10.55 -31.98 -40.64
CA SER A 1016 9.32 -32.35 -41.38
C SER A 1016 8.63 -33.59 -40.79
N GLY A 1017 9.35 -34.41 -40.04
CA GLY A 1017 8.83 -35.60 -39.36
C GLY A 1017 8.18 -35.33 -38.00
N ARG A 1018 8.07 -34.06 -37.58
CA ARG A 1018 7.57 -33.69 -36.25
C ARG A 1018 6.06 -33.89 -36.09
N LEU A 1019 5.66 -34.36 -34.91
CA LEU A 1019 4.30 -34.25 -34.40
C LEU A 1019 4.20 -32.95 -33.60
N ARG A 1020 3.28 -32.06 -34.00
CA ARG A 1020 2.99 -30.78 -33.34
C ARG A 1020 1.71 -30.89 -32.55
N PHE A 1021 1.61 -30.16 -31.46
CA PHE A 1021 0.32 -29.98 -30.78
C PHE A 1021 -0.55 -28.99 -31.58
N VAL A 1022 -1.85 -29.26 -31.62
CA VAL A 1022 -2.85 -28.30 -32.12
C VAL A 1022 -3.06 -27.22 -31.06
N ASN A 1023 -3.06 -25.94 -31.46
CA ASN A 1023 -3.31 -24.77 -30.59
C ASN A 1023 -2.59 -24.79 -29.21
N PRO A 1024 -1.25 -24.98 -29.13
CA PRO A 1024 -0.56 -25.23 -27.86
C PRO A 1024 -0.67 -24.09 -26.82
N THR A 1025 -1.02 -22.87 -27.24
CA THR A 1025 -1.33 -21.74 -26.34
C THR A 1025 -2.59 -21.97 -25.49
N GLN A 1026 -3.54 -22.79 -25.94
CA GLN A 1026 -4.73 -23.18 -25.17
C GLN A 1026 -4.43 -24.18 -24.03
N HIS A 1027 -3.16 -24.55 -23.85
CA HIS A 1027 -2.69 -25.50 -22.84
C HIS A 1027 -1.70 -24.87 -21.85
N LEU A 1028 -1.50 -23.55 -21.92
CA LEU A 1028 -0.86 -22.77 -20.86
C LEU A 1028 -1.67 -22.87 -19.56
N GLY A 1029 -0.98 -22.90 -18.42
CA GLY A 1029 -1.61 -23.12 -17.11
C GLY A 1029 -1.93 -24.58 -16.78
N LYS A 1030 -1.54 -25.55 -17.63
CA LYS A 1030 -1.85 -26.97 -17.48
C LYS A 1030 -0.60 -27.86 -17.52
N TYR A 1031 -0.78 -29.13 -17.22
CA TYR A 1031 0.18 -30.22 -17.44
C TYR A 1031 -0.19 -30.99 -18.72
N VAL A 1032 0.81 -31.37 -19.50
CA VAL A 1032 0.65 -32.26 -20.65
C VAL A 1032 1.45 -33.53 -20.38
N SER A 1033 0.83 -34.70 -20.51
CA SER A 1033 1.49 -35.99 -20.29
C SER A 1033 1.16 -37.01 -21.37
N PHE A 1034 2.11 -37.90 -21.69
CA PHE A 1034 1.89 -39.01 -22.63
C PHE A 1034 2.89 -40.14 -22.41
N LYS A 1035 2.53 -41.35 -22.82
CA LYS A 1035 3.46 -42.49 -22.91
C LYS A 1035 4.11 -42.54 -24.29
N PHE A 1036 5.41 -42.79 -24.32
CA PHE A 1036 6.21 -42.91 -25.54
C PHE A 1036 7.15 -44.11 -25.50
N ARG A 1037 7.39 -44.76 -26.64
CA ARG A 1037 8.24 -45.94 -26.76
C ARG A 1037 8.95 -46.03 -28.11
N LEU A 1038 10.28 -46.04 -28.08
CA LEU A 1038 11.13 -46.28 -29.25
C LEU A 1038 11.23 -47.78 -29.61
N GLU A 1039 11.17 -48.11 -30.90
CA GLU A 1039 11.63 -49.43 -31.39
C GLU A 1039 13.13 -49.44 -31.71
N GLN A 1040 13.68 -48.29 -32.13
CA GLN A 1040 15.03 -48.16 -32.67
C GLN A 1040 15.93 -47.30 -31.77
N ALA A 1041 17.25 -47.37 -31.97
CA ALA A 1041 18.19 -46.55 -31.20
C ALA A 1041 18.28 -45.16 -31.84
N GLY A 1042 17.89 -44.15 -31.08
CA GLY A 1042 17.92 -42.75 -31.47
C GLY A 1042 17.52 -41.86 -30.31
N SER A 1043 17.66 -40.55 -30.50
CA SER A 1043 17.18 -39.55 -29.54
C SER A 1043 15.75 -39.12 -29.90
N LEU A 1044 14.88 -39.04 -28.90
CA LEU A 1044 13.71 -38.18 -28.98
C LEU A 1044 14.18 -36.73 -28.91
N ALA A 1045 13.76 -35.90 -29.86
CA ALA A 1045 13.97 -34.46 -29.83
C ALA A 1045 12.62 -33.77 -29.59
N MET A 1046 12.63 -32.80 -28.71
CA MET A 1046 11.47 -31.97 -28.35
C MET A 1046 11.91 -30.51 -28.42
N GLN A 1047 11.05 -29.62 -28.89
CA GLN A 1047 11.32 -28.19 -28.93
C GLN A 1047 10.11 -27.41 -28.44
N ILE A 1048 10.40 -26.36 -27.68
CA ILE A 1048 9.42 -25.42 -27.11
C ILE A 1048 9.95 -24.01 -27.44
N GLN A 1049 9.26 -23.36 -28.40
CA GLN A 1049 9.64 -22.13 -29.10
C GLN A 1049 11.05 -22.08 -29.76
N TYR A 1050 11.37 -20.97 -30.43
CA TYR A 1050 12.22 -20.97 -31.65
C TYR A 1050 13.73 -20.74 -31.44
N ASP A 1051 14.20 -20.26 -30.28
CA ASP A 1051 15.58 -19.75 -30.15
C ASP A 1051 16.64 -20.78 -29.69
N MET A 1052 17.14 -21.58 -30.64
CA MET A 1052 18.29 -22.47 -30.41
C MET A 1052 19.62 -21.70 -30.38
N TYR A 1053 20.04 -21.22 -29.20
CA TYR A 1053 21.40 -20.67 -29.00
C TYR A 1053 22.53 -21.73 -28.90
N GLY A 1054 22.62 -22.59 -29.92
CA GLY A 1054 23.89 -23.13 -30.41
C GLY A 1054 24.39 -24.46 -29.85
N GLY A 1055 24.03 -25.57 -30.50
CA GLY A 1055 24.75 -26.84 -30.35
C GLY A 1055 24.03 -28.04 -30.94
N ARG A 1056 24.65 -28.74 -31.92
CA ARG A 1056 24.21 -30.08 -32.31
C ARG A 1056 25.00 -31.13 -31.52
N GLY A 1057 24.42 -31.62 -30.42
CA GLY A 1057 24.97 -32.72 -29.63
C GLY A 1057 24.55 -32.64 -28.17
N SER A 1058 24.20 -33.80 -27.58
CA SER A 1058 23.48 -33.99 -26.30
C SER A 1058 22.10 -33.34 -26.23
N ALA A 1059 21.10 -34.11 -25.80
CA ALA A 1059 19.80 -33.58 -25.42
C ALA A 1059 19.91 -33.01 -23.99
N VAL A 1060 19.57 -31.74 -23.84
CA VAL A 1060 19.36 -31.09 -22.53
C VAL A 1060 17.90 -30.67 -22.52
N PHE A 1061 17.09 -31.34 -21.69
CA PHE A 1061 15.69 -30.99 -21.50
C PHE A 1061 15.61 -29.86 -20.45
N PRO A 1062 14.64 -28.92 -20.57
CA PRO A 1062 14.38 -27.95 -19.51
C PRO A 1062 13.84 -28.61 -18.24
N ASP A 1063 14.06 -27.98 -17.08
CA ASP A 1063 13.63 -28.48 -15.76
C ASP A 1063 12.11 -28.75 -15.64
N PHE A 1064 11.30 -28.16 -16.55
CA PHE A 1064 9.84 -28.35 -16.62
C PHE A 1064 9.40 -29.55 -17.50
N VAL A 1065 10.35 -30.35 -18.02
CA VAL A 1065 10.06 -31.61 -18.75
C VAL A 1065 10.67 -32.79 -17.98
N LYS A 1066 9.80 -33.70 -17.53
CA LYS A 1066 10.17 -34.87 -16.73
C LYS A 1066 9.85 -36.19 -17.44
N PHE A 1067 10.61 -37.23 -17.09
CA PHE A 1067 10.49 -38.57 -17.65
C PHE A 1067 10.39 -39.60 -16.51
N TYR A 1068 9.47 -40.55 -16.65
CA TYR A 1068 9.19 -41.58 -15.66
C TYR A 1068 9.15 -42.98 -16.31
N VAL A 1069 9.65 -44.00 -15.61
CA VAL A 1069 9.53 -45.42 -16.01
C VAL A 1069 8.98 -46.20 -14.83
N ASP A 1070 7.92 -46.98 -15.06
CA ASP A 1070 7.17 -47.74 -14.05
C ASP A 1070 6.71 -46.91 -12.81
N GLY A 1071 6.66 -45.58 -12.94
CA GLY A 1071 6.27 -44.60 -11.90
C GLY A 1071 7.43 -43.81 -11.30
N GLU A 1072 8.68 -44.28 -11.41
CA GLU A 1072 9.85 -43.59 -10.85
C GLU A 1072 10.44 -42.56 -11.84
N GLU A 1073 10.75 -41.35 -11.37
CA GLU A 1073 11.40 -40.29 -12.16
C GLU A 1073 12.84 -40.70 -12.55
N THR A 1074 13.18 -40.59 -13.85
CA THR A 1074 14.48 -41.01 -14.39
C THR A 1074 15.15 -39.92 -15.22
N ASP A 1075 16.42 -39.69 -14.94
CA ASP A 1075 17.30 -38.90 -15.81
C ASP A 1075 17.54 -39.64 -17.14
N VAL A 1076 17.48 -38.92 -18.26
CA VAL A 1076 17.64 -39.42 -19.63
C VAL A 1076 18.80 -38.72 -20.36
N SER A 1077 19.91 -38.53 -19.64
CA SER A 1077 21.13 -37.81 -20.06
C SER A 1077 21.92 -38.43 -21.24
N GLY A 1078 21.30 -38.68 -22.40
CA GLY A 1078 22.01 -38.96 -23.65
C GLY A 1078 21.23 -39.75 -24.70
N ASP A 1079 20.68 -40.90 -24.32
CA ASP A 1079 19.99 -41.85 -25.20
C ASP A 1079 18.86 -42.55 -24.43
N PHE A 1080 17.72 -42.79 -25.09
CA PHE A 1080 16.60 -43.55 -24.51
C PHE A 1080 16.79 -45.07 -24.71
N THR A 1081 16.43 -45.88 -23.71
CA THR A 1081 16.47 -47.34 -23.84
C THR A 1081 15.39 -47.82 -24.81
N GLN A 1082 15.79 -48.48 -25.89
CA GLN A 1082 14.87 -49.15 -26.83
C GLN A 1082 13.86 -50.05 -26.11
N ASN A 1083 12.67 -50.17 -26.70
CA ASN A 1083 11.61 -51.10 -26.31
C ASN A 1083 10.97 -50.86 -24.92
N VAL A 1084 11.35 -49.79 -24.21
CA VAL A 1084 10.78 -49.37 -22.92
C VAL A 1084 9.73 -48.26 -23.13
N TRP A 1085 8.63 -48.32 -22.39
CA TRP A 1085 7.66 -47.22 -22.28
C TRP A 1085 8.17 -46.19 -21.26
N TYR A 1086 8.28 -44.94 -21.67
CA TYR A 1086 8.49 -43.78 -20.80
C TYR A 1086 7.19 -43.01 -20.71
N THR A 1087 6.84 -42.50 -19.53
CA THR A 1087 5.83 -41.46 -19.38
C THR A 1087 6.56 -40.12 -19.39
N VAL A 1088 6.17 -39.21 -20.27
CA VAL A 1088 6.66 -37.84 -20.36
C VAL A 1088 5.64 -36.94 -19.67
N VAL A 1089 6.10 -35.98 -18.86
CA VAL A 1089 5.27 -34.91 -18.29
C VAL A 1089 5.92 -33.57 -18.61
N ILE A 1090 5.11 -32.61 -19.07
CA ILE A 1090 5.50 -31.25 -19.39
C ILE A 1090 4.64 -30.33 -18.52
N ASP A 1091 5.29 -29.55 -17.64
CA ASP A 1091 4.64 -28.52 -16.84
C ASP A 1091 4.55 -27.22 -17.65
N LEU A 1092 3.33 -26.75 -17.93
CA LEU A 1092 3.07 -25.46 -18.58
C LEU A 1092 2.40 -24.44 -17.64
N THR A 1093 2.45 -24.67 -16.32
CA THR A 1093 1.86 -23.79 -15.29
C THR A 1093 2.72 -22.57 -14.97
N GLY A 1094 4.05 -22.73 -15.00
CA GLY A 1094 4.98 -21.65 -14.71
C GLY A 1094 4.97 -20.57 -15.79
N GLY A 1095 4.83 -19.30 -15.41
CA GLY A 1095 4.75 -18.13 -16.31
C GLY A 1095 6.01 -17.80 -17.14
N ASN A 1096 6.92 -18.75 -17.36
CA ASN A 1096 8.15 -18.61 -18.13
C ASN A 1096 8.42 -19.82 -19.06
N THR A 1097 7.35 -20.42 -19.60
CA THR A 1097 7.38 -21.55 -20.56
C THR A 1097 7.89 -21.18 -21.96
N GLY A 1098 7.98 -19.89 -22.28
CA GLY A 1098 8.47 -19.40 -23.58
C GLY A 1098 7.49 -19.55 -24.75
N ILE A 1099 6.25 -20.00 -24.53
CA ILE A 1099 5.23 -20.15 -25.58
C ILE A 1099 4.54 -18.80 -25.82
N ASP A 1100 5.14 -17.95 -26.66
CA ASP A 1100 4.56 -16.67 -27.07
C ASP A 1100 3.40 -16.86 -28.08
N ALA A 1101 2.28 -16.18 -27.82
CA ALA A 1101 1.12 -16.13 -28.73
C ALA A 1101 1.44 -15.45 -30.08
N GLY A 1102 2.52 -14.68 -30.18
CA GLY A 1102 2.96 -14.02 -31.42
C GLY A 1102 3.58 -14.94 -32.48
N SER A 1103 3.92 -16.19 -32.16
CA SER A 1103 4.55 -17.15 -33.08
C SER A 1103 3.65 -18.35 -33.39
N GLY A 1104 2.97 -18.32 -34.54
CA GLY A 1104 1.97 -19.32 -34.92
C GLY A 1104 2.48 -20.77 -35.05
N ASP A 1105 1.62 -21.71 -34.64
CA ASP A 1105 1.59 -23.17 -34.84
C ASP A 1105 2.81 -24.04 -34.48
N ASP A 1106 4.03 -23.49 -34.40
CA ASP A 1106 5.27 -24.26 -34.21
C ASP A 1106 5.79 -24.24 -32.75
N GLY A 1107 4.95 -23.85 -31.80
CA GLY A 1107 5.32 -23.57 -30.40
C GLY A 1107 5.72 -24.80 -29.55
N LEU A 1108 5.09 -25.97 -29.75
CA LEU A 1108 5.32 -27.20 -28.98
C LEU A 1108 5.26 -28.43 -29.89
N TYR A 1109 6.38 -29.16 -30.01
CA TYR A 1109 6.44 -30.36 -30.85
C TYR A 1109 7.50 -31.38 -30.43
N PHE A 1110 7.36 -32.61 -30.94
CA PHE A 1110 8.31 -33.70 -30.74
C PHE A 1110 8.55 -34.53 -32.01
N THR A 1111 9.72 -35.16 -32.11
CA THR A 1111 10.20 -35.87 -33.31
C THR A 1111 11.31 -36.86 -32.96
N THR A 1112 11.42 -38.01 -33.65
CA THR A 1112 12.59 -38.90 -33.45
C THR A 1112 13.72 -38.59 -34.43
N ASN A 1113 14.91 -38.36 -33.88
CA ASN A 1113 16.07 -37.80 -34.57
C ASN A 1113 16.98 -38.91 -35.10
N VAL A 1114 16.65 -39.40 -36.30
CA VAL A 1114 17.33 -40.53 -36.97
C VAL A 1114 17.61 -40.20 -38.45
N GLU A 1115 18.66 -40.81 -39.03
CA GLU A 1115 19.04 -40.63 -40.44
C GLU A 1115 18.20 -41.49 -41.42
N SER A 1116 17.23 -42.25 -40.92
CA SER A 1116 16.36 -43.15 -41.67
C SER A 1116 15.02 -43.33 -40.97
N GLN A 1117 13.96 -43.70 -41.69
CA GLN A 1117 12.60 -43.83 -41.17
C GLN A 1117 12.51 -44.66 -39.86
N SER A 1118 12.04 -44.02 -38.80
CA SER A 1118 11.70 -44.64 -37.51
C SER A 1118 10.22 -45.04 -37.46
N VAL A 1119 9.92 -46.02 -36.62
CA VAL A 1119 8.56 -46.44 -36.27
C VAL A 1119 8.57 -46.59 -34.76
N ASP A 1120 7.86 -45.71 -34.07
CA ASP A 1120 7.81 -45.59 -32.62
C ASP A 1120 6.33 -45.50 -32.18
N TYR A 1121 6.04 -45.54 -30.88
CA TYR A 1121 4.66 -45.64 -30.39
C TYR A 1121 4.33 -44.61 -29.30
N ILE A 1122 3.08 -44.12 -29.33
CA ILE A 1122 2.53 -43.11 -28.42
C ILE A 1122 1.22 -43.65 -27.83
N ALA A 1123 0.98 -43.44 -26.55
CA ALA A 1123 -0.27 -43.80 -25.87
C ALA A 1123 -0.59 -42.78 -24.76
N ASP A 1124 -1.81 -42.84 -24.21
CA ASP A 1124 -2.24 -42.08 -23.02
C ASP A 1124 -1.87 -40.59 -23.02
N LEU A 1125 -2.11 -39.89 -24.14
CA LEU A 1125 -1.97 -38.43 -24.21
C LEU A 1125 -3.10 -37.77 -23.43
N VAL A 1126 -2.76 -37.09 -22.33
CA VAL A 1126 -3.68 -36.42 -21.41
C VAL A 1126 -3.20 -35.00 -21.10
N ILE A 1127 -4.15 -34.07 -21.00
CA ILE A 1127 -3.93 -32.69 -20.55
C ILE A 1127 -4.73 -32.51 -19.26
N SER A 1128 -4.11 -31.98 -18.20
CA SER A 1128 -4.71 -31.89 -16.86
C SER A 1128 -4.30 -30.61 -16.11
N ASP A 1129 -5.18 -30.08 -15.27
CA ASP A 1129 -4.91 -28.89 -14.45
C ASP A 1129 -3.99 -29.17 -13.23
N THR A 1130 -3.73 -30.44 -12.94
CA THR A 1130 -2.82 -30.93 -11.90
C THR A 1130 -1.76 -31.84 -12.50
N ASP A 1131 -0.56 -31.87 -11.92
CA ASP A 1131 0.51 -32.82 -12.31
C ASP A 1131 0.02 -34.27 -12.09
N PRO A 1132 -0.07 -35.08 -13.16
CA PRO A 1132 -0.56 -36.46 -13.06
C PRO A 1132 0.38 -37.39 -12.26
N MET A 1133 1.61 -36.97 -11.96
CA MET A 1133 2.60 -37.74 -11.20
C MET A 1133 2.82 -37.23 -9.77
N ALA A 1134 2.28 -36.08 -9.36
CA ALA A 1134 2.50 -35.48 -8.04
C ALA A 1134 1.87 -36.23 -6.84
N ALA A 1135 1.29 -37.42 -7.07
CA ALA A 1135 0.59 -38.24 -6.08
C ALA A 1135 1.23 -39.62 -5.83
N GLN A 1136 2.47 -39.85 -6.26
CA GLN A 1136 3.20 -41.14 -6.12
C GLN A 1136 4.52 -40.99 -5.34
#